data_AF-G0R2A4-F1
#
_entry.id   AF-G0R2A4-F1
#
_cell.length_a   1.000
_cell.length_b   1.000
_cell.length_c   1.000
_cell.angle_alpha   90.00
_cell.angle_beta   90.00
_cell.angle_gamma   90.00
#
_symmetry.space_group_name_H-M   'P 1'
#
loop_
_entity.id
_entity.type
_entity.pdbx_description
1 polymer ?
#
loop_
_entity_poly.entity_id
_entity_poly.type
_entity_poly.pdbx_seq_one_letter_code
_entity_poly.pdbx_strand_id
1 'polypeptide(L)'
;MDISKDEKFLFVGLRSIGVNIYDIRQVDNLILFETLPQTGLAINLKLNQDENLIFFSDSFNFMVFQRSIPNFNSDKPNLLNFVQNNLFNDHMGDDKWTWRCDYKNYKLYTASSSNGTICFDTNVQGNSLKILSLINQVGIEDSNITDSVFVMNQQYVLGGISSGGLSIISYEEGYNKPKVINQSQYGFTDNDSDSIFLNENQTLAVIGNGNRGVTFLNINNLMDIQLISNFQPSEYGIIGTCEDALFTKDLNFAFATIRNYGVIALDIKNMKKPLLINKLYTRGGEGLAILKNQRNLIITDGFNGLTSVDISNPFSMVILHTLKLNGWTLHLRIIQNDQYALVTQTENGQLYLVDIRDLQNMQILQQFQYYKDNTAYDICLNEDLSKGFLMTKKGIVIMNLKNNIIIHTEIMLVQHDSFGQVYKTKLDKGTILKIGEQIELHNVFIYSKRKIIFKKAYYYNNLQLNELPDWINFDLQTGIVQIQIQKEALKKNKQNIYAQTQKQIILLAYEEVQSEDFINKELNIDINKANDIFNNLFELGIINIINIITDKFNTEIKFRIEGQQQSQKIIKYIEFILKSKINYYPIEINIDSSLRFDFKNKQRQIITNQDTLIIYLEINEDDGKFQDIKYQGVLVSLSYKQNQIKIEGDTNSILNLLTRGIKLAIKKPIDDIKIQIKVIDYINYDIETVERLQDLQFINLNQPVRLNPELNLQQSFNKQYNEGKIYILEQFSFQIGNTIFIDKDNDQLTFSAKIYIDNKLYDIPVDFWLQFQPNERKFVGQPSLQEYNQIIKLLIISTDGYTEASDYLQIIVSKIPFTYIITMAVQILGPIVGVFGLWKYRFIIYNIMYRKNFFYSDEIAYEAYGFTPEKLGIINKNKGECIHESYNNIQQVRFYTKQQQTSNSLINKIHRFLGSDYQQIGLSNNQKIPAWFKSIELLHGVLLFIGLPQRKDIGEILVRIFNEDGYILRQFLIVVVIFQFKFLKQLLEYS
;
A
#
# COMPACT_ATOMS: atom_id res chain seq x y z
N MET A 1 -54.44 27.35 13.08
CA MET A 1 -54.38 26.83 11.70
C MET A 1 -53.56 27.79 10.87
N ASP A 2 -52.90 27.30 9.83
CA ASP A 2 -52.16 28.10 8.85
C ASP A 2 -52.25 27.43 7.47
N ILE A 3 -51.94 28.15 6.40
CA ILE A 3 -52.01 27.65 5.02
C ILE A 3 -50.67 27.89 4.33
N SER A 4 -50.25 26.98 3.46
CA SER A 4 -49.06 27.20 2.63
C SER A 4 -49.29 28.34 1.63
N LYS A 5 -48.22 29.03 1.23
CA LYS A 5 -48.21 30.15 0.27
C LYS A 5 -48.71 29.75 -1.11
N ASP A 6 -48.51 28.49 -1.47
CA ASP A 6 -49.01 27.93 -2.72
C ASP A 6 -50.46 27.41 -2.62
N GLU A 7 -51.09 27.58 -1.45
CA GLU A 7 -52.47 27.19 -1.12
C GLU A 7 -52.76 25.71 -1.34
N LYS A 8 -51.73 24.85 -1.34
CA LYS A 8 -51.90 23.39 -1.50
C LYS A 8 -52.05 22.65 -0.18
N PHE A 9 -51.55 23.21 0.93
CA PHE A 9 -51.55 22.53 2.22
C PHE A 9 -52.17 23.38 3.33
N LEU A 10 -53.07 22.76 4.09
CA LEU A 10 -53.69 23.34 5.29
C LEU A 10 -53.13 22.67 6.54
N PHE A 11 -52.61 23.46 7.47
CA PHE A 11 -52.04 23.01 8.72
C PHE A 11 -53.02 23.29 9.86
N VAL A 12 -53.44 22.24 10.56
CA VAL A 12 -54.47 22.31 11.61
C VAL A 12 -53.93 21.73 12.91
N GLY A 13 -53.80 22.57 13.93
CA GLY A 13 -53.50 22.14 15.29
C GLY A 13 -54.75 21.55 15.95
N LEU A 14 -54.66 20.31 16.42
CA LEU A 14 -55.73 19.53 17.00
C LEU A 14 -55.34 19.08 18.42
N ARG A 15 -56.29 19.16 19.35
CA ARG A 15 -56.07 18.78 20.75
C ARG A 15 -55.72 17.30 20.87
N SER A 16 -54.63 16.99 21.56
CA SER A 16 -54.15 15.62 21.84
C SER A 16 -53.87 14.77 20.59
N ILE A 17 -53.79 15.41 19.44
CA ILE A 17 -53.37 14.81 18.16
C ILE A 17 -52.10 15.51 17.68
N GLY A 18 -52.01 16.84 17.78
CA GLY A 18 -50.86 17.62 17.30
C GLY A 18 -51.18 18.42 16.05
N VAL A 19 -50.36 18.36 15.01
CA VAL A 19 -50.60 19.10 13.76
C VAL A 19 -50.97 18.13 12.64
N ASN A 20 -52.20 18.23 12.14
CA ASN A 20 -52.60 17.57 10.91
C ASN A 20 -52.35 18.50 9.73
N ILE A 21 -51.69 17.98 8.71
CA ILE A 21 -51.45 18.64 7.45
C ILE A 21 -52.39 18.01 6.43
N TYR A 22 -53.23 18.81 5.79
CA TYR A 22 -54.16 18.36 4.76
C TYR A 22 -53.75 18.92 3.40
N ASP A 23 -53.78 18.08 2.38
CA ASP A 23 -53.72 18.50 0.99
C ASP A 23 -55.10 19.03 0.57
N ILE A 24 -55.15 20.30 0.18
CA ILE A 24 -56.39 21.05 -0.09
C ILE A 24 -56.54 21.46 -1.55
N ARG A 25 -55.76 20.87 -2.46
CA ARG A 25 -55.93 21.07 -3.91
C ARG A 25 -57.33 20.72 -4.40
N GLN A 26 -58.06 19.88 -3.66
CA GLN A 26 -59.48 19.60 -3.82
C GLN A 26 -60.19 19.91 -2.51
N VAL A 27 -60.71 21.13 -2.35
CA VAL A 27 -61.28 21.62 -1.08
C VAL A 27 -62.47 20.77 -0.60
N ASP A 28 -63.24 20.19 -1.53
CA ASP A 28 -64.37 19.30 -1.22
C ASP A 28 -63.94 17.91 -0.73
N ASN A 29 -62.65 17.59 -0.80
CA ASN A 29 -62.09 16.30 -0.40
C ASN A 29 -60.68 16.48 0.20
N LEU A 30 -60.65 16.94 1.46
CA LEU A 30 -59.40 17.13 2.20
C LEU A 30 -58.70 15.78 2.41
N ILE A 31 -57.48 15.64 1.90
CA ILE A 31 -56.68 14.42 2.07
C ILE A 31 -55.67 14.67 3.19
N LEU A 32 -55.69 13.85 4.25
CA LEU A 32 -54.66 13.91 5.28
C LEU A 32 -53.30 13.57 4.65
N PHE A 33 -52.39 14.55 4.63
CA PHE A 33 -51.03 14.40 4.13
C PHE A 33 -50.12 13.78 5.18
N GLU A 34 -50.10 14.35 6.39
CA GLU A 34 -49.23 13.91 7.48
C GLU A 34 -49.80 14.39 8.82
N THR A 35 -49.51 13.65 9.89
CA THR A 35 -49.79 14.07 11.26
C THR A 35 -48.47 14.18 12.01
N LEU A 36 -48.20 15.35 12.60
CA LEU A 36 -47.10 15.58 13.54
C LEU A 36 -47.65 15.37 14.96
N PRO A 37 -47.44 14.20 15.58
CA PRO A 37 -48.18 13.82 16.79
C PRO A 37 -47.76 14.61 18.02
N GLN A 38 -48.71 15.19 18.75
CA GLN A 38 -48.49 15.87 20.05
C GLN A 38 -49.68 15.70 20.99
N THR A 39 -49.41 15.48 22.27
CA THR A 39 -50.43 15.11 23.29
C THR A 39 -51.08 16.32 23.97
N GLY A 40 -50.48 17.50 23.87
CA GLY A 40 -50.95 18.73 24.50
C GLY A 40 -52.16 19.39 23.82
N LEU A 41 -52.68 20.44 24.46
CA LEU A 41 -53.68 21.32 23.86
C LEU A 41 -52.97 22.27 22.88
N ALA A 42 -53.21 22.14 21.58
CA ALA A 42 -52.68 23.05 20.57
C ALA A 42 -53.15 24.50 20.85
N ILE A 43 -52.19 25.43 20.99
CA ILE A 43 -52.45 26.86 21.27
C ILE A 43 -52.17 27.70 20.02
N ASN A 44 -50.99 27.57 19.45
CA ASN A 44 -50.57 28.36 18.30
C ASN A 44 -49.85 27.49 17.26
N LEU A 45 -49.99 27.88 15.99
CA LEU A 45 -49.42 27.19 14.85
C LEU A 45 -49.14 28.23 13.77
N LYS A 46 -47.87 28.37 13.40
CA LYS A 46 -47.43 29.29 12.34
C LYS A 46 -46.29 28.74 11.50
N LEU A 47 -46.42 28.91 10.20
CA LEU A 47 -45.33 28.73 9.24
C LEU A 47 -44.44 29.97 9.25
N ASN A 48 -43.14 29.78 9.07
CA ASN A 48 -42.23 30.90 8.86
C ASN A 48 -42.32 31.45 7.42
N GLN A 49 -41.67 32.58 7.15
CA GLN A 49 -41.75 33.21 5.82
C GLN A 49 -41.27 32.29 4.68
N ASP A 50 -40.27 31.45 4.89
CA ASP A 50 -39.75 30.57 3.84
C ASP A 50 -40.47 29.20 3.76
N GLU A 51 -41.44 28.96 4.65
CA GLU A 51 -42.18 27.69 4.78
C GLU A 51 -41.27 26.47 4.93
N ASN A 52 -40.11 26.67 5.57
CA ASN A 52 -39.18 25.62 5.93
C ASN A 52 -39.27 25.24 7.42
N LEU A 53 -40.00 26.03 8.23
CA LEU A 53 -40.25 25.77 9.64
C LEU A 53 -41.74 25.91 9.99
N ILE A 54 -42.22 25.02 10.86
CA ILE A 54 -43.51 25.12 11.55
C ILE A 54 -43.22 25.41 13.02
N PHE A 55 -43.67 26.55 13.50
CA PHE A 55 -43.72 26.88 14.92
C PHE A 55 -45.04 26.41 15.51
N PHE A 56 -44.99 25.51 16.48
CA PHE A 56 -46.15 24.96 17.15
C PHE A 56 -45.98 25.11 18.66
N SER A 57 -47.01 25.61 19.34
CA SER A 57 -47.06 25.59 20.79
C SER A 57 -48.27 24.83 21.28
N ASP A 58 -48.05 24.00 22.28
CA ASP A 58 -49.13 23.42 23.08
C ASP A 58 -49.12 23.97 24.51
N SER A 59 -49.93 23.40 25.39
CA SER A 59 -50.03 23.80 26.80
C SER A 59 -48.75 23.61 27.63
N PHE A 60 -47.75 22.88 27.13
CA PHE A 60 -46.54 22.51 27.87
C PHE A 60 -45.25 22.87 27.14
N ASN A 61 -45.27 22.87 25.81
CA ASN A 61 -44.08 22.86 24.96
C ASN A 61 -44.19 23.91 23.85
N PHE A 62 -43.04 24.46 23.47
CA PHE A 62 -42.84 25.18 22.22
C PHE A 62 -41.94 24.32 21.33
N MET A 63 -42.41 24.03 20.12
CA MET A 63 -41.75 23.14 19.18
C MET A 63 -41.54 23.83 17.84
N VAL A 64 -40.44 23.46 17.19
CA VAL A 64 -40.11 23.90 15.83
C VAL A 64 -39.92 22.65 14.99
N PHE A 65 -40.79 22.43 14.02
CA PHE A 65 -40.63 21.36 13.05
C PHE A 65 -39.94 21.91 11.80
N GLN A 66 -38.98 21.18 11.27
CA GLN A 66 -38.26 21.55 10.06
C GLN A 66 -38.78 20.73 8.87
N ARG A 67 -38.97 21.39 7.73
CA ARG A 67 -39.35 20.74 6.48
C ARG A 67 -38.28 19.74 6.04
N SER A 68 -38.69 18.52 5.73
CA SER A 68 -37.82 17.45 5.22
C SER A 68 -37.87 17.33 3.69
N ILE A 69 -36.78 16.80 3.11
CA ILE A 69 -36.78 16.34 1.72
C ILE A 69 -37.41 14.95 1.70
N PRO A 70 -38.44 14.71 0.87
CA PRO A 70 -39.12 13.43 0.87
C PRO A 70 -38.21 12.28 0.40
N ASN A 71 -38.16 11.22 1.18
CA ASN A 71 -37.50 9.95 0.86
C ASN A 71 -38.51 8.81 0.92
N PHE A 72 -39.05 8.42 -0.22
CA PHE A 72 -40.10 7.40 -0.32
C PHE A 72 -39.58 6.00 -0.67
N ASN A 73 -38.27 5.80 -0.86
CA ASN A 73 -37.73 4.49 -1.25
C ASN A 73 -38.48 3.82 -2.44
N SER A 74 -39.01 4.62 -3.38
CA SER A 74 -39.80 4.19 -4.54
C SER A 74 -39.07 4.40 -5.87
N ASP A 75 -37.77 4.62 -5.79
CA ASP A 75 -36.85 4.87 -6.89
C ASP A 75 -36.50 3.63 -7.70
N LYS A 76 -36.98 2.45 -7.32
CA LYS A 76 -36.84 1.20 -8.08
C LYS A 76 -38.06 0.29 -7.90
N PRO A 77 -38.29 -0.69 -8.80
CA PRO A 77 -39.34 -1.68 -8.61
C PRO A 77 -39.15 -2.47 -7.30
N ASN A 78 -40.27 -2.84 -6.70
CA ASN A 78 -40.32 -3.70 -5.53
C ASN A 78 -40.84 -5.09 -5.91
N LEU A 79 -39.91 -6.04 -6.05
CA LEU A 79 -40.22 -7.46 -6.27
C LEU A 79 -40.64 -8.18 -4.97
N LEU A 80 -40.47 -7.54 -3.80
CA LEU A 80 -40.74 -8.12 -2.49
C LEU A 80 -42.19 -7.96 -2.04
N ASN A 81 -43.02 -7.22 -2.78
CA ASN A 81 -44.48 -7.20 -2.60
C ASN A 81 -45.16 -8.47 -3.15
N PHE A 82 -44.50 -9.62 -3.04
CA PHE A 82 -44.91 -10.87 -3.68
C PHE A 82 -46.29 -11.36 -3.23
N VAL A 83 -46.72 -11.01 -2.02
CA VAL A 83 -48.03 -11.37 -1.47
C VAL A 83 -49.17 -10.78 -2.30
N GLN A 84 -48.97 -9.62 -2.95
CA GLN A 84 -50.00 -8.93 -3.73
C GLN A 84 -50.15 -9.48 -5.16
N ASN A 85 -49.29 -10.42 -5.55
CA ASN A 85 -49.25 -10.93 -6.91
C ASN A 85 -50.41 -11.88 -7.18
N ASN A 86 -50.94 -11.84 -8.40
CA ASN A 86 -52.06 -12.67 -8.83
C ASN A 86 -51.72 -13.41 -10.13
N LEU A 87 -52.16 -14.66 -10.24
CA LEU A 87 -52.00 -15.45 -11.46
C LEU A 87 -53.27 -15.37 -12.30
N PHE A 88 -53.10 -14.89 -13.52
CA PHE A 88 -54.09 -14.96 -14.57
C PHE A 88 -53.76 -16.13 -15.52
N ASN A 89 -54.66 -17.11 -15.60
CA ASN A 89 -54.49 -18.32 -16.40
C ASN A 89 -55.74 -18.71 -17.21
N ASP A 90 -56.75 -17.82 -17.30
CA ASP A 90 -58.00 -18.10 -18.04
C ASP A 90 -57.77 -18.29 -19.55
N HIS A 91 -56.63 -17.82 -20.10
CA HIS A 91 -56.24 -18.00 -21.50
C HIS A 91 -55.49 -19.32 -21.77
N MET A 92 -55.12 -20.06 -20.73
CA MET A 92 -54.29 -21.26 -20.89
C MET A 92 -55.12 -22.50 -21.25
N GLY A 93 -54.68 -23.21 -22.29
CA GLY A 93 -55.11 -24.57 -22.63
C GLY A 93 -54.10 -25.63 -22.16
N ASP A 94 -54.24 -26.87 -22.64
CA ASP A 94 -53.49 -28.03 -22.13
C ASP A 94 -51.96 -28.00 -22.34
N ASP A 95 -51.44 -27.31 -23.37
CA ASP A 95 -49.99 -27.26 -23.66
C ASP A 95 -49.56 -25.94 -24.33
N LYS A 96 -49.63 -24.80 -23.63
CA LYS A 96 -49.32 -23.49 -24.26
C LYS A 96 -48.56 -22.54 -23.34
N TRP A 97 -47.33 -22.21 -23.72
CA TRP A 97 -46.47 -21.27 -22.98
C TRP A 97 -46.73 -19.85 -23.49
N THR A 98 -46.44 -18.85 -22.67
CA THR A 98 -46.46 -17.45 -23.11
C THR A 98 -45.01 -16.94 -23.17
N TRP A 99 -44.47 -16.76 -24.37
CA TRP A 99 -43.03 -16.60 -24.60
C TRP A 99 -42.55 -15.17 -24.45
N ARG A 100 -43.25 -14.24 -25.11
CA ARG A 100 -42.91 -12.82 -25.16
C ARG A 100 -44.14 -11.99 -24.94
N CYS A 101 -43.92 -10.77 -24.48
CA CYS A 101 -44.97 -9.79 -24.36
C CYS A 101 -44.49 -8.41 -24.82
N ASP A 102 -45.46 -7.54 -25.08
CA ASP A 102 -45.24 -6.12 -25.21
C ASP A 102 -46.44 -5.36 -24.63
N TYR A 103 -46.24 -4.12 -24.20
CA TYR A 103 -47.25 -3.32 -23.50
C TYR A 103 -47.35 -1.90 -24.06
N LYS A 104 -48.58 -1.45 -24.31
CA LYS A 104 -48.84 -0.06 -24.72
C LYS A 104 -50.28 0.35 -24.41
N ASN A 105 -50.49 1.58 -23.92
CA ASN A 105 -51.82 2.18 -23.71
C ASN A 105 -52.80 1.30 -22.92
N TYR A 106 -52.37 0.79 -21.76
CA TYR A 106 -53.19 -0.11 -20.94
C TYR A 106 -53.54 -1.46 -21.58
N LYS A 107 -52.85 -1.83 -22.67
CA LYS A 107 -53.00 -3.12 -23.34
C LYS A 107 -51.70 -3.93 -23.23
N LEU A 108 -51.86 -5.18 -22.85
CA LEU A 108 -50.80 -6.18 -22.85
C LEU A 108 -51.02 -7.09 -24.06
N TYR A 109 -49.99 -7.26 -24.87
CA TYR A 109 -49.99 -8.18 -26.00
C TYR A 109 -49.03 -9.32 -25.69
N THR A 110 -49.42 -10.54 -26.00
CA THR A 110 -48.59 -11.71 -25.71
C THR A 110 -48.47 -12.63 -26.92
N ALA A 111 -47.29 -13.20 -27.08
CA ALA A 111 -47.02 -14.33 -27.94
C ALA A 111 -47.30 -15.61 -27.13
N SER A 112 -48.42 -16.28 -27.41
CA SER A 112 -48.95 -17.38 -26.58
C SER A 112 -48.96 -18.72 -27.31
N SER A 113 -47.85 -19.05 -27.98
CA SER A 113 -47.68 -20.33 -28.66
C SER A 113 -48.83 -20.59 -29.66
N SER A 114 -49.51 -21.74 -29.58
CA SER A 114 -50.62 -22.10 -30.47
C SER A 114 -51.94 -21.36 -30.18
N ASN A 115 -51.97 -20.39 -29.24
CA ASN A 115 -53.06 -19.41 -29.14
C ASN A 115 -52.81 -18.14 -29.96
N GLY A 116 -51.67 -18.09 -30.67
CA GLY A 116 -51.28 -16.94 -31.47
C GLY A 116 -51.00 -15.71 -30.61
N THR A 117 -51.44 -14.56 -31.10
CA THR A 117 -51.33 -13.28 -30.40
C THR A 117 -52.59 -12.99 -29.60
N ILE A 118 -52.44 -12.72 -28.30
CA ILE A 118 -53.55 -12.36 -27.41
C ILE A 118 -53.40 -10.90 -26.96
N CYS A 119 -54.50 -10.15 -27.01
CA CYS A 119 -54.57 -8.79 -26.47
C CYS A 119 -55.42 -8.77 -25.20
N PHE A 120 -54.86 -8.23 -24.12
CA PHE A 120 -55.53 -8.08 -22.83
C PHE A 120 -55.77 -6.62 -22.50
N ASP A 121 -56.92 -6.34 -21.89
CA ASP A 121 -57.11 -5.14 -21.10
C ASP A 121 -56.46 -5.31 -19.73
N THR A 122 -55.67 -4.31 -19.34
CA THR A 122 -55.02 -4.26 -18.02
C THR A 122 -55.72 -3.31 -17.05
N ASN A 123 -56.70 -2.54 -17.53
CA ASN A 123 -57.52 -1.65 -16.71
C ASN A 123 -58.75 -2.38 -16.15
N VAL A 124 -58.51 -3.46 -15.40
CA VAL A 124 -59.54 -4.32 -14.81
C VAL A 124 -59.41 -4.28 -13.27
N GLN A 125 -60.53 -4.28 -12.56
CA GLN A 125 -60.53 -4.32 -11.10
C GLN A 125 -59.96 -5.65 -10.58
N GLY A 126 -59.29 -5.62 -9.42
CA GLY A 126 -58.83 -6.84 -8.76
C GLY A 126 -57.49 -7.40 -9.23
N ASN A 127 -56.65 -6.58 -9.87
CA ASN A 127 -55.36 -7.00 -10.45
C ASN A 127 -55.52 -8.26 -11.32
N SER A 128 -56.44 -8.16 -12.28
CA SER A 128 -56.79 -9.19 -13.25
C SER A 128 -56.55 -8.68 -14.67
N LEU A 129 -56.77 -9.55 -15.65
CA LEU A 129 -56.76 -9.21 -17.07
C LEU A 129 -58.11 -9.57 -17.70
N LYS A 130 -58.46 -8.88 -18.78
CA LYS A 130 -59.61 -9.21 -19.62
C LYS A 130 -59.14 -9.45 -21.04
N ILE A 131 -59.41 -10.64 -21.58
CA ILE A 131 -59.11 -10.94 -22.99
C ILE A 131 -60.00 -10.05 -23.86
N LEU A 132 -59.41 -9.24 -24.73
CA LEU A 132 -60.10 -8.40 -25.70
C LEU A 132 -60.22 -9.10 -27.05
N SER A 133 -59.14 -9.77 -27.45
CA SER A 133 -59.09 -10.57 -28.66
C SER A 133 -58.00 -11.64 -28.57
N LEU A 134 -58.22 -12.71 -29.33
CA LEU A 134 -57.29 -13.81 -29.54
C LEU A 134 -57.26 -14.06 -31.05
N ILE A 135 -56.07 -13.98 -31.64
CA ILE A 135 -55.89 -14.17 -33.07
C ILE A 135 -55.05 -15.40 -33.31
N ASN A 136 -55.75 -16.47 -33.66
CA ASN A 136 -55.12 -17.62 -34.30
C ASN A 136 -54.78 -17.20 -35.73
N GLN A 137 -53.52 -17.37 -36.12
CA GLN A 137 -53.06 -16.98 -37.44
C GLN A 137 -53.65 -17.94 -38.49
N VAL A 138 -54.14 -17.38 -39.58
CA VAL A 138 -55.03 -18.07 -40.52
C VAL A 138 -54.24 -19.02 -41.43
N GLY A 139 -54.67 -20.28 -41.54
CA GLY A 139 -54.21 -21.22 -42.57
C GLY A 139 -52.86 -21.88 -42.31
N ILE A 140 -52.40 -21.88 -41.05
CA ILE A 140 -51.14 -22.49 -40.63
C ILE A 140 -51.47 -23.75 -39.81
N GLU A 141 -50.73 -24.86 -40.01
CA GLU A 141 -50.90 -26.10 -39.23
C GLU A 141 -50.89 -25.82 -37.70
N ASP A 142 -51.69 -26.57 -36.93
CA ASP A 142 -51.87 -26.42 -35.47
C ASP A 142 -50.56 -26.49 -34.65
N SER A 143 -49.43 -26.84 -35.29
CA SER A 143 -48.10 -26.95 -34.69
C SER A 143 -47.29 -25.65 -34.67
N ASN A 144 -47.71 -24.57 -35.35
CA ASN A 144 -46.90 -23.35 -35.46
C ASN A 144 -47.16 -22.39 -34.31
N ILE A 145 -46.08 -21.97 -33.64
CA ILE A 145 -46.08 -21.27 -32.37
C ILE A 145 -45.81 -19.79 -32.65
N THR A 146 -46.53 -18.88 -31.99
CA THR A 146 -46.13 -17.46 -31.97
C THR A 146 -45.11 -17.28 -30.84
N ASP A 147 -43.90 -16.88 -31.22
CA ASP A 147 -42.74 -16.79 -30.32
C ASP A 147 -42.45 -15.35 -29.88
N SER A 148 -42.72 -14.37 -30.75
CA SER A 148 -42.48 -12.96 -30.46
C SER A 148 -43.68 -12.05 -30.78
N VAL A 149 -43.73 -10.91 -30.11
CA VAL A 149 -44.75 -9.89 -30.31
C VAL A 149 -44.14 -8.50 -30.14
N PHE A 150 -44.54 -7.56 -30.99
CA PHE A 150 -44.11 -6.16 -30.93
C PHE A 150 -45.25 -5.22 -31.34
N VAL A 151 -45.49 -4.14 -30.59
CA VAL A 151 -46.55 -3.16 -30.86
C VAL A 151 -46.01 -1.96 -31.63
N MET A 152 -46.43 -1.84 -32.89
CA MET A 152 -46.09 -0.77 -33.81
C MET A 152 -47.18 0.31 -33.85
N ASN A 153 -46.81 1.57 -33.58
CA ASN A 153 -47.70 2.75 -33.65
C ASN A 153 -49.10 2.61 -33.01
N GLN A 154 -49.25 1.75 -31.99
CA GLN A 154 -50.49 1.51 -31.23
C GLN A 154 -51.64 0.83 -32.00
N GLN A 155 -51.58 0.82 -33.33
CA GLN A 155 -52.63 0.27 -34.20
C GLN A 155 -52.24 -1.07 -34.82
N TYR A 156 -50.94 -1.40 -34.84
CA TYR A 156 -50.43 -2.59 -35.47
C TYR A 156 -49.65 -3.42 -34.48
N VAL A 157 -49.80 -4.73 -34.56
CA VAL A 157 -49.03 -5.69 -33.78
C VAL A 157 -48.36 -6.65 -34.75
N LEU A 158 -47.06 -6.78 -34.56
CA LEU A 158 -46.18 -7.67 -35.29
C LEU A 158 -46.05 -8.96 -34.47
N GLY A 159 -46.47 -10.09 -35.01
CA GLY A 159 -46.37 -11.40 -34.36
C GLY A 159 -45.41 -12.30 -35.13
N GLY A 160 -44.33 -12.73 -34.48
CA GLY A 160 -43.35 -13.67 -35.06
C GLY A 160 -43.82 -15.10 -34.89
N ILE A 161 -43.74 -15.89 -35.97
CA ILE A 161 -44.36 -17.21 -36.08
C ILE A 161 -43.30 -18.22 -36.53
N SER A 162 -43.18 -19.33 -35.82
CA SER A 162 -42.40 -20.47 -36.32
C SER A 162 -43.03 -21.01 -37.61
N SER A 163 -42.21 -21.21 -38.63
CA SER A 163 -42.51 -21.50 -40.05
C SER A 163 -43.41 -20.49 -40.79
N GLY A 164 -44.09 -19.59 -40.08
CA GLY A 164 -45.01 -18.59 -40.65
C GLY A 164 -44.37 -17.23 -40.94
N GLY A 165 -43.15 -16.97 -40.43
CA GLY A 165 -42.46 -15.69 -40.61
C GLY A 165 -43.02 -14.63 -39.66
N LEU A 166 -43.62 -13.57 -40.19
CA LEU A 166 -44.20 -12.49 -39.38
C LEU A 166 -45.61 -12.15 -39.87
N SER A 167 -46.53 -12.01 -38.92
CA SER A 167 -47.91 -11.57 -39.13
C SER A 167 -48.08 -10.13 -38.68
N ILE A 168 -48.84 -9.37 -39.47
CA ILE A 168 -49.23 -8.00 -39.15
C ILE A 168 -50.71 -7.98 -38.83
N ILE A 169 -51.00 -7.61 -37.60
CA ILE A 169 -52.35 -7.51 -37.05
C ILE A 169 -52.70 -6.04 -36.93
N SER A 170 -53.78 -5.60 -37.59
CA SER A 170 -54.38 -4.28 -37.42
C SER A 170 -55.47 -4.31 -36.36
N TYR A 171 -55.46 -3.29 -35.50
CA TYR A 171 -56.46 -2.99 -34.48
C TYR A 171 -57.25 -1.70 -34.81
N GLU A 172 -57.16 -1.19 -36.04
CA GLU A 172 -57.82 0.06 -36.45
C GLU A 172 -59.35 0.01 -36.34
N GLU A 173 -59.96 -1.16 -36.58
CA GLU A 173 -61.41 -1.38 -36.42
C GLU A 173 -61.84 -1.65 -34.96
N GLY A 174 -60.88 -1.64 -34.02
CA GLY A 174 -61.09 -1.82 -32.59
C GLY A 174 -60.52 -3.12 -32.02
N TYR A 175 -60.27 -3.13 -30.71
CA TYR A 175 -59.60 -4.24 -29.99
C TYR A 175 -60.34 -5.58 -29.98
N ASN A 176 -61.65 -5.55 -30.21
CA ASN A 176 -62.50 -6.74 -30.32
C ASN A 176 -62.70 -7.21 -31.77
N LYS A 177 -62.17 -6.48 -32.75
CA LYS A 177 -62.25 -6.80 -34.18
C LYS A 177 -60.89 -6.64 -34.86
N PRO A 178 -59.83 -7.29 -34.35
CA PRO A 178 -58.55 -7.19 -35.02
C PRO A 178 -58.55 -7.98 -36.33
N LYS A 179 -57.68 -7.58 -37.24
CA LYS A 179 -57.55 -8.20 -38.57
C LYS A 179 -56.10 -8.47 -38.88
N VAL A 180 -55.78 -9.71 -39.26
CA VAL A 180 -54.51 -10.01 -39.92
C VAL A 180 -54.55 -9.39 -41.30
N ILE A 181 -53.77 -8.32 -41.51
CA ILE A 181 -53.73 -7.58 -42.79
C ILE A 181 -52.61 -8.09 -43.69
N ASN A 182 -51.60 -8.73 -43.13
CA ASN A 182 -50.52 -9.36 -43.86
C ASN A 182 -49.95 -10.53 -43.04
N GLN A 183 -49.49 -11.56 -43.73
CA GLN A 183 -48.67 -12.61 -43.16
C GLN A 183 -47.64 -13.00 -44.21
N SER A 184 -46.37 -12.78 -43.89
CA SER A 184 -45.29 -12.98 -44.84
C SER A 184 -44.19 -13.85 -44.25
N GLN A 185 -43.70 -14.75 -45.10
CA GLN A 185 -42.60 -15.65 -44.86
C GLN A 185 -41.24 -15.06 -45.28
N TYR A 186 -41.25 -13.91 -45.96
CA TYR A 186 -40.08 -13.19 -46.48
C TYR A 186 -39.08 -14.06 -47.26
N GLY A 187 -39.55 -15.13 -47.89
CA GLY A 187 -38.73 -16.02 -48.71
C GLY A 187 -38.27 -17.33 -48.03
N PHE A 188 -38.70 -17.63 -46.81
CA PHE A 188 -38.35 -18.86 -46.09
C PHE A 188 -39.57 -19.65 -45.61
N THR A 189 -39.53 -20.98 -45.67
CA THR A 189 -40.64 -21.85 -45.25
C THR A 189 -40.50 -22.39 -43.83
N ASP A 190 -39.32 -22.23 -43.23
CA ASP A 190 -38.85 -22.76 -41.95
C ASP A 190 -38.31 -21.62 -41.07
N ASN A 191 -38.97 -20.45 -41.12
CA ASN A 191 -38.68 -19.33 -40.23
C ASN A 191 -38.84 -19.74 -38.75
N ASP A 192 -38.17 -19.03 -37.86
CA ASP A 192 -38.30 -19.16 -36.42
C ASP A 192 -38.13 -17.78 -35.79
N SER A 193 -39.16 -16.94 -35.90
CA SER A 193 -39.10 -15.50 -35.60
C SER A 193 -39.13 -15.22 -34.09
N ASP A 194 -38.05 -15.55 -33.39
CA ASP A 194 -37.89 -15.48 -31.92
C ASP A 194 -37.88 -14.05 -31.34
N SER A 195 -37.53 -13.06 -32.16
CA SER A 195 -37.47 -11.66 -31.76
C SER A 195 -37.85 -10.71 -32.90
N ILE A 196 -38.38 -9.55 -32.54
CA ILE A 196 -38.69 -8.46 -33.47
C ILE A 196 -38.16 -7.17 -32.86
N PHE A 197 -37.26 -6.50 -33.57
CA PHE A 197 -36.77 -5.18 -33.20
C PHE A 197 -36.95 -4.20 -34.35
N LEU A 198 -37.53 -3.03 -34.06
CA LEU A 198 -37.77 -1.98 -35.05
C LEU A 198 -36.80 -0.81 -34.88
N ASN A 199 -36.44 -0.15 -35.98
CA ASN A 199 -35.72 1.13 -35.90
C ASN A 199 -36.62 2.24 -35.34
N GLU A 200 -36.05 3.40 -34.97
CA GLU A 200 -36.78 4.50 -34.32
C GLU A 200 -38.00 4.98 -35.13
N ASN A 201 -37.87 5.02 -36.45
CA ASN A 201 -38.95 5.43 -37.37
C ASN A 201 -39.94 4.30 -37.69
N GLN A 202 -39.73 3.07 -37.19
CA GLN A 202 -40.54 1.88 -37.42
C GLN A 202 -40.76 1.57 -38.92
N THR A 203 -39.70 1.71 -39.71
CA THR A 203 -39.67 1.48 -41.17
C THR A 203 -38.85 0.26 -41.55
N LEU A 204 -37.99 -0.20 -40.64
CA LEU A 204 -37.12 -1.36 -40.78
C LEU A 204 -37.32 -2.26 -39.56
N ALA A 205 -37.24 -3.57 -39.79
CA ALA A 205 -37.21 -4.58 -38.74
C ALA A 205 -35.97 -5.46 -38.86
N VAL A 206 -35.44 -5.91 -37.73
CA VAL A 206 -34.57 -7.07 -37.64
C VAL A 206 -35.24 -8.15 -36.81
N ILE A 207 -35.08 -9.38 -37.29
CA ILE A 207 -35.64 -10.59 -36.71
C ILE A 207 -34.47 -11.52 -36.37
N GLY A 208 -34.39 -11.94 -35.12
CA GLY A 208 -33.69 -13.17 -34.77
C GLY A 208 -34.54 -14.33 -35.27
N ASN A 209 -34.06 -15.03 -36.29
CA ASN A 209 -34.83 -15.99 -37.08
C ASN A 209 -34.32 -17.43 -36.84
N GLY A 210 -34.08 -17.79 -35.58
CA GLY A 210 -33.57 -19.09 -35.15
C GLY A 210 -32.44 -19.63 -36.03
N ASN A 211 -32.65 -20.79 -36.66
CA ASN A 211 -31.63 -21.42 -37.53
C ASN A 211 -31.32 -20.65 -38.82
N ARG A 212 -32.15 -19.69 -39.23
CA ARG A 212 -31.92 -18.81 -40.39
C ARG A 212 -31.00 -17.62 -40.08
N GLY A 213 -30.74 -17.34 -38.80
CA GLY A 213 -29.84 -16.27 -38.40
C GLY A 213 -30.53 -14.91 -38.27
N VAL A 214 -29.94 -13.86 -38.83
CA VAL A 214 -30.39 -12.47 -38.67
C VAL A 214 -31.07 -11.99 -39.95
N THR A 215 -32.37 -11.77 -39.91
CA THR A 215 -33.15 -11.32 -41.07
C THR A 215 -33.45 -9.83 -41.00
N PHE A 216 -33.18 -9.10 -42.08
CA PHE A 216 -33.43 -7.66 -42.22
C PHE A 216 -34.60 -7.41 -43.15
N LEU A 217 -35.61 -6.68 -42.68
CA LEU A 217 -36.85 -6.44 -43.42
C LEU A 217 -37.12 -4.94 -43.60
N ASN A 218 -37.67 -4.59 -44.75
CA ASN A 218 -38.30 -3.30 -44.98
C ASN A 218 -39.81 -3.43 -44.70
N ILE A 219 -40.28 -2.67 -43.71
CA ILE A 219 -41.67 -2.70 -43.24
C ILE A 219 -42.38 -1.36 -43.48
N ASN A 220 -41.88 -0.51 -44.38
CA ASN A 220 -42.52 0.76 -44.73
C ASN A 220 -43.96 0.57 -45.24
N ASN A 221 -44.23 -0.54 -45.93
CA ASN A 221 -45.57 -0.92 -46.35
C ASN A 221 -45.97 -2.21 -45.63
N LEU A 222 -46.87 -2.10 -44.66
CA LEU A 222 -47.32 -3.25 -43.85
C LEU A 222 -48.08 -4.32 -44.65
N MET A 223 -48.57 -4.00 -45.86
CA MET A 223 -49.22 -4.96 -46.76
C MET A 223 -48.23 -5.68 -47.68
N ASP A 224 -47.00 -5.17 -47.82
CA ASP A 224 -45.94 -5.74 -48.66
C ASP A 224 -44.60 -5.60 -47.93
N ILE A 225 -44.30 -6.57 -47.08
CA ILE A 225 -43.04 -6.59 -46.35
C ILE A 225 -41.96 -7.21 -47.24
N GLN A 226 -40.84 -6.51 -47.36
CA GLN A 226 -39.76 -6.90 -48.27
C GLN A 226 -38.54 -7.40 -47.51
N LEU A 227 -38.03 -8.58 -47.89
CA LEU A 227 -36.72 -9.05 -47.43
C LEU A 227 -35.62 -8.14 -48.00
N ILE A 228 -34.81 -7.55 -47.13
CA ILE A 228 -33.62 -6.79 -47.54
C ILE A 228 -32.44 -7.75 -47.70
N SER A 229 -32.16 -8.54 -46.67
CA SER A 229 -31.14 -9.58 -46.66
C SER A 229 -31.34 -10.53 -45.47
N ASN A 230 -30.63 -11.65 -45.50
CA ASN A 230 -30.51 -12.56 -44.37
C ASN A 230 -29.03 -12.87 -44.14
N PHE A 231 -28.56 -12.70 -42.92
CA PHE A 231 -27.21 -13.09 -42.51
C PHE A 231 -27.27 -14.44 -41.81
N GLN A 232 -26.57 -15.44 -42.36
CA GLN A 232 -26.56 -16.81 -41.86
C GLN A 232 -25.26 -17.08 -41.07
N PRO A 233 -25.28 -17.15 -39.72
CA PRO A 233 -24.07 -17.35 -38.92
C PRO A 233 -23.33 -18.66 -39.22
N SER A 234 -24.05 -19.72 -39.62
CA SER A 234 -23.46 -21.02 -39.91
C SER A 234 -22.47 -21.01 -41.08
N GLU A 235 -22.60 -20.07 -42.02
CA GLU A 235 -21.62 -19.86 -43.10
C GLU A 235 -20.24 -19.42 -42.58
N TYR A 236 -20.17 -18.92 -41.34
CA TYR A 236 -18.95 -18.49 -40.66
C TYR A 236 -18.52 -19.46 -39.55
N GLY A 237 -19.08 -20.67 -39.53
CA GLY A 237 -18.80 -21.70 -38.53
C GLY A 237 -19.40 -21.40 -37.15
N ILE A 238 -20.40 -20.52 -37.09
CA ILE A 238 -21.13 -20.18 -35.87
C ILE A 238 -22.38 -21.07 -35.81
N ILE A 239 -22.40 -22.02 -34.87
CA ILE A 239 -23.45 -23.04 -34.74
C ILE A 239 -24.36 -22.66 -33.57
N GLY A 240 -25.65 -22.53 -33.84
CA GLY A 240 -26.68 -22.17 -32.87
C GLY A 240 -27.88 -21.51 -33.55
N THR A 241 -28.93 -21.24 -32.76
CA THR A 241 -30.13 -20.51 -33.18
C THR A 241 -30.01 -19.04 -32.81
N CYS A 242 -30.45 -18.14 -33.68
CA CYS A 242 -30.46 -16.69 -33.42
C CYS A 242 -31.71 -16.29 -32.66
N GLU A 243 -31.56 -16.00 -31.38
CA GLU A 243 -32.69 -15.77 -30.46
C GLU A 243 -33.12 -14.31 -30.40
N ASP A 244 -32.17 -13.38 -30.48
CA ASP A 244 -32.45 -11.95 -30.43
C ASP A 244 -31.49 -11.17 -31.33
N ALA A 245 -31.98 -10.05 -31.88
CA ALA A 245 -31.22 -9.18 -32.76
C ALA A 245 -31.76 -7.74 -32.73
N LEU A 246 -30.86 -6.77 -32.82
CA LEU A 246 -31.20 -5.35 -32.82
C LEU A 246 -30.18 -4.51 -33.63
N PHE A 247 -30.52 -3.25 -33.86
CA PHE A 247 -29.65 -2.27 -34.52
C PHE A 247 -29.15 -1.21 -33.55
N THR A 248 -27.99 -0.62 -33.88
CA THR A 248 -27.63 0.68 -33.33
C THR A 248 -28.54 1.78 -33.87
N LYS A 249 -28.72 2.85 -33.10
CA LYS A 249 -29.59 3.98 -33.46
C LYS A 249 -29.22 4.62 -34.82
N ASP A 250 -27.93 4.65 -35.14
CA ASP A 250 -27.41 5.20 -36.40
C ASP A 250 -27.50 4.22 -37.59
N LEU A 251 -27.99 3.00 -37.36
CA LEU A 251 -28.11 1.92 -38.36
C LEU A 251 -26.78 1.56 -39.04
N ASN A 252 -25.65 1.78 -38.36
CA ASN A 252 -24.35 1.34 -38.86
C ASN A 252 -24.03 -0.10 -38.47
N PHE A 253 -24.54 -0.58 -37.33
CA PHE A 253 -24.24 -1.92 -36.81
C PHE A 253 -25.51 -2.66 -36.36
N ALA A 254 -25.48 -3.98 -36.48
CA ALA A 254 -26.44 -4.88 -35.82
C ALA A 254 -25.70 -5.80 -34.84
N PHE A 255 -26.38 -6.16 -33.77
CA PHE A 255 -25.93 -7.19 -32.82
C PHE A 255 -26.97 -8.28 -32.72
N ALA A 256 -26.52 -9.52 -32.57
CA ALA A 256 -27.42 -10.66 -32.41
C ALA A 256 -26.85 -11.68 -31.43
N THR A 257 -27.72 -12.30 -30.64
CA THR A 257 -27.42 -13.42 -29.76
C THR A 257 -27.67 -14.73 -30.49
N ILE A 258 -26.68 -15.61 -30.45
CA ILE A 258 -26.76 -16.95 -31.00
C ILE A 258 -26.66 -17.95 -29.86
N ARG A 259 -27.75 -18.68 -29.57
CA ARG A 259 -27.83 -19.69 -28.52
C ARG A 259 -26.69 -20.70 -28.65
N ASN A 260 -26.09 -21.05 -27.52
CA ASN A 260 -24.89 -21.92 -27.41
C ASN A 260 -23.60 -21.36 -28.01
N TYR A 261 -23.58 -20.11 -28.48
CA TYR A 261 -22.40 -19.46 -29.03
C TYR A 261 -22.04 -18.17 -28.30
N GLY A 262 -22.92 -17.17 -28.31
CA GLY A 262 -22.71 -15.86 -27.70
C GLY A 262 -23.27 -14.74 -28.54
N VAL A 263 -22.48 -13.69 -28.81
CA VAL A 263 -22.92 -12.52 -29.57
C VAL A 263 -22.09 -12.30 -30.82
N ILE A 264 -22.76 -11.89 -31.90
CA ILE A 264 -22.13 -11.45 -33.13
C ILE A 264 -22.39 -9.96 -33.37
N ALA A 265 -21.44 -9.29 -34.00
CA ALA A 265 -21.58 -7.91 -34.47
C ALA A 265 -21.47 -7.87 -36.00
N LEU A 266 -22.41 -7.17 -36.63
CA LEU A 266 -22.49 -7.01 -38.08
C LEU A 266 -22.32 -5.53 -38.46
N ASP A 267 -21.50 -5.22 -39.46
CA ASP A 267 -21.57 -3.94 -40.17
C ASP A 267 -22.73 -4.00 -41.15
N ILE A 268 -23.67 -3.07 -41.00
CA ILE A 268 -24.92 -3.00 -41.77
C ILE A 268 -25.08 -1.67 -42.50
N LYS A 269 -24.01 -0.89 -42.68
CA LYS A 269 -24.03 0.32 -43.53
C LYS A 269 -24.60 0.02 -44.92
N ASN A 270 -24.35 -1.20 -45.40
CA ASN A 270 -25.10 -1.79 -46.49
C ASN A 270 -25.91 -3.01 -46.00
N MET A 271 -27.14 -2.77 -45.53
CA MET A 271 -28.05 -3.84 -45.06
C MET A 271 -28.36 -4.91 -46.11
N LYS A 272 -28.12 -4.69 -47.41
CA LYS A 272 -28.29 -5.73 -48.44
C LYS A 272 -27.16 -6.77 -48.41
N LYS A 273 -26.03 -6.43 -47.80
CA LYS A 273 -24.84 -7.28 -47.67
C LYS A 273 -24.19 -7.05 -46.29
N PRO A 274 -24.83 -7.49 -45.21
CA PRO A 274 -24.28 -7.37 -43.86
C PRO A 274 -22.96 -8.15 -43.75
N LEU A 275 -21.99 -7.61 -43.02
CA LEU A 275 -20.66 -8.21 -42.85
C LEU A 275 -20.41 -8.54 -41.39
N LEU A 276 -20.00 -9.78 -41.09
CA LEU A 276 -19.53 -10.15 -39.76
C LEU A 276 -18.21 -9.44 -39.46
N ILE A 277 -18.22 -8.53 -38.48
CA ILE A 277 -17.04 -7.76 -38.08
C ILE A 277 -16.44 -8.22 -36.77
N ASN A 278 -17.23 -8.88 -35.91
CA ASN A 278 -16.75 -9.42 -34.65
C ASN A 278 -17.66 -10.51 -34.10
N LYS A 279 -17.12 -11.35 -33.22
CA LYS A 279 -17.81 -12.45 -32.54
C LYS A 279 -17.27 -12.59 -31.12
N LEU A 280 -18.18 -12.67 -30.16
CA LEU A 280 -17.89 -12.83 -28.75
C LEU A 280 -18.45 -14.18 -28.29
N TYR A 281 -17.56 -15.15 -28.10
CA TYR A 281 -17.93 -16.49 -27.70
C TYR A 281 -18.07 -16.58 -26.18
N THR A 282 -19.30 -16.71 -25.70
CA THR A 282 -19.63 -16.81 -24.28
C THR A 282 -20.29 -18.16 -23.91
N ARG A 283 -20.66 -18.98 -24.91
CA ARG A 283 -21.42 -20.24 -24.74
C ARG A 283 -22.88 -20.07 -24.30
N GLY A 284 -23.38 -18.84 -24.27
CA GLY A 284 -24.79 -18.51 -24.04
C GLY A 284 -25.35 -17.68 -25.19
N GLY A 285 -26.34 -16.82 -24.91
CA GLY A 285 -26.91 -15.87 -25.84
C GLY A 285 -28.40 -16.13 -26.08
N GLU A 286 -29.25 -15.35 -25.40
CA GLU A 286 -30.70 -15.44 -25.52
C GLU A 286 -31.29 -14.08 -25.92
N GLY A 287 -31.17 -13.08 -25.07
CA GLY A 287 -31.67 -11.72 -25.29
C GLY A 287 -30.55 -10.68 -25.18
N LEU A 288 -30.76 -9.52 -25.79
CA LEU A 288 -29.83 -8.40 -25.66
C LEU A 288 -30.53 -7.03 -25.62
N ALA A 289 -29.86 -6.06 -24.99
CA ALA A 289 -30.29 -4.67 -25.00
C ALA A 289 -29.09 -3.73 -25.11
N ILE A 290 -29.18 -2.75 -26.02
CA ILE A 290 -28.23 -1.64 -26.10
C ILE A 290 -28.67 -0.55 -25.12
N LEU A 291 -27.74 -0.07 -24.30
CA LEU A 291 -27.98 1.06 -23.41
C LEU A 291 -28.09 2.37 -24.20
N LYS A 292 -28.73 3.39 -23.65
CA LYS A 292 -28.97 4.70 -24.28
C LYS A 292 -27.69 5.39 -24.75
N ASN A 293 -26.56 5.10 -24.10
CA ASN A 293 -25.26 5.63 -24.50
C ASN A 293 -24.73 5.08 -25.83
N GLN A 294 -25.35 4.03 -26.40
CA GLN A 294 -24.96 3.33 -27.63
C GLN A 294 -23.52 2.77 -27.60
N ARG A 295 -22.94 2.65 -26.41
CA ARG A 295 -21.56 2.16 -26.17
C ARG A 295 -21.54 0.88 -25.36
N ASN A 296 -22.65 0.50 -24.75
CA ASN A 296 -22.72 -0.70 -23.93
C ASN A 296 -23.92 -1.56 -24.31
N LEU A 297 -23.67 -2.87 -24.25
CA LEU A 297 -24.63 -3.92 -24.51
C LEU A 297 -24.77 -4.78 -23.25
N ILE A 298 -26.00 -5.17 -22.92
CA ILE A 298 -26.30 -6.16 -21.88
C ILE A 298 -26.92 -7.37 -22.55
N ILE A 299 -26.45 -8.56 -22.17
CA ILE A 299 -26.81 -9.84 -22.80
C ILE A 299 -27.30 -10.80 -21.72
N THR A 300 -28.41 -11.48 -21.94
CA THR A 300 -28.74 -12.71 -21.20
C THR A 300 -27.96 -13.87 -21.79
N ASP A 301 -26.96 -14.31 -21.05
CA ASP A 301 -25.88 -15.19 -21.50
C ASP A 301 -26.10 -16.63 -21.03
N GLY A 302 -27.34 -17.11 -21.16
CA GLY A 302 -27.76 -18.46 -20.73
C GLY A 302 -27.37 -18.73 -19.27
N PHE A 303 -26.65 -19.83 -19.03
CA PHE A 303 -26.15 -20.19 -17.69
C PHE A 303 -25.09 -19.24 -17.13
N ASN A 304 -24.43 -18.40 -17.92
CA ASN A 304 -23.47 -17.43 -17.37
C ASN A 304 -24.16 -16.30 -16.58
N GLY A 305 -25.46 -16.11 -16.79
CA GLY A 305 -26.24 -15.04 -16.18
C GLY A 305 -26.29 -13.82 -17.08
N LEU A 306 -26.05 -12.64 -16.52
CA LEU A 306 -26.10 -11.37 -17.25
C LEU A 306 -24.68 -10.88 -17.58
N THR A 307 -24.39 -10.64 -18.86
CA THR A 307 -23.07 -10.18 -19.31
C THR A 307 -23.17 -8.75 -19.88
N SER A 308 -22.37 -7.83 -19.36
CA SER A 308 -22.19 -6.47 -19.88
C SER A 308 -20.97 -6.40 -20.80
N VAL A 309 -21.12 -5.71 -21.93
CA VAL A 309 -20.11 -5.63 -22.99
C VAL A 309 -19.93 -4.18 -23.42
N ASP A 310 -18.68 -3.74 -23.55
CA ASP A 310 -18.32 -2.51 -24.23
C ASP A 310 -18.34 -2.72 -25.75
N ILE A 311 -19.19 -1.96 -26.42
CA ILE A 311 -19.38 -1.92 -27.87
C ILE A 311 -18.98 -0.56 -28.46
N SER A 312 -18.22 0.27 -27.73
CA SER A 312 -17.68 1.54 -28.22
C SER A 312 -16.86 1.36 -29.51
N ASN A 313 -16.24 0.19 -29.68
CA ASN A 313 -15.68 -0.27 -30.94
C ASN A 313 -16.30 -1.64 -31.31
N PRO A 314 -17.30 -1.69 -32.19
CA PRO A 314 -17.96 -2.95 -32.59
C PRO A 314 -17.01 -3.98 -33.23
N PHE A 315 -15.90 -3.54 -33.82
CA PHE A 315 -14.85 -4.42 -34.37
C PHE A 315 -14.05 -5.14 -33.27
N SER A 316 -14.13 -4.68 -32.01
CA SER A 316 -13.42 -5.22 -30.86
C SER A 316 -14.21 -5.04 -29.57
N MET A 317 -15.30 -5.80 -29.41
CA MET A 317 -16.13 -5.88 -28.21
C MET A 317 -15.35 -6.45 -27.02
N VAL A 318 -15.58 -5.91 -25.82
CA VAL A 318 -14.91 -6.34 -24.58
C VAL A 318 -15.94 -6.62 -23.49
N ILE A 319 -15.86 -7.79 -22.85
CA ILE A 319 -16.69 -8.10 -21.68
C ILE A 319 -16.22 -7.22 -20.52
N LEU A 320 -17.13 -6.43 -19.95
CA LEU A 320 -16.87 -5.63 -18.76
C LEU A 320 -17.12 -6.46 -17.50
N HIS A 321 -18.24 -7.16 -17.44
CA HIS A 321 -18.63 -7.96 -16.29
C HIS A 321 -19.62 -9.07 -16.66
N THR A 322 -19.43 -10.25 -16.08
CA THR A 322 -20.45 -11.32 -16.07
C THR A 322 -20.96 -11.51 -14.64
N LEU A 323 -22.25 -11.28 -14.47
CA LEU A 323 -22.99 -11.49 -13.23
C LEU A 323 -23.67 -12.84 -13.29
N LYS A 324 -23.14 -13.81 -12.53
CA LYS A 324 -23.68 -15.16 -12.44
C LYS A 324 -25.07 -15.14 -11.78
N LEU A 325 -26.06 -15.72 -12.48
CA LEU A 325 -27.37 -16.04 -11.94
C LEU A 325 -27.51 -17.57 -11.75
N ASN A 326 -28.56 -17.99 -11.06
CA ASN A 326 -28.72 -19.39 -10.63
C ASN A 326 -29.30 -20.31 -11.72
N GLY A 327 -29.80 -19.76 -12.82
CA GLY A 327 -30.44 -20.50 -13.90
C GLY A 327 -30.06 -20.02 -15.29
N TRP A 328 -30.75 -20.55 -16.30
CA TRP A 328 -30.60 -20.12 -17.69
C TRP A 328 -31.37 -18.82 -17.92
N THR A 329 -30.64 -17.72 -18.07
CA THR A 329 -31.25 -16.41 -18.33
C THR A 329 -31.84 -16.34 -19.72
N LEU A 330 -33.10 -15.91 -19.83
CA LEU A 330 -33.86 -15.92 -21.09
C LEU A 330 -34.00 -14.51 -21.65
N HIS A 331 -34.45 -13.56 -20.84
CA HIS A 331 -34.75 -12.23 -21.35
C HIS A 331 -34.46 -11.12 -20.35
N LEU A 332 -34.35 -9.89 -20.85
CA LEU A 332 -34.13 -8.71 -20.03
C LEU A 332 -35.00 -7.51 -20.43
N ARG A 333 -35.28 -6.65 -19.44
CA ARG A 333 -35.84 -5.31 -19.64
C ARG A 333 -34.98 -4.28 -18.92
N ILE A 334 -34.46 -3.32 -19.68
CA ILE A 334 -33.77 -2.16 -19.12
C ILE A 334 -34.81 -1.11 -18.71
N ILE A 335 -34.70 -0.61 -17.48
CA ILE A 335 -35.69 0.31 -16.91
C ILE A 335 -35.01 1.51 -16.25
N GLN A 336 -35.80 2.56 -16.02
CA GLN A 336 -35.41 3.75 -15.27
C GLN A 336 -34.10 4.39 -15.75
N ASN A 337 -34.00 4.63 -17.07
CA ASN A 337 -32.84 5.26 -17.71
C ASN A 337 -31.53 4.49 -17.49
N ASP A 338 -31.54 3.19 -17.79
CA ASP A 338 -30.37 2.30 -17.73
C ASP A 338 -29.78 2.14 -16.34
N GLN A 339 -30.60 2.33 -15.29
CA GLN A 339 -30.16 2.12 -13.91
C GLN A 339 -30.38 0.68 -13.45
N TYR A 340 -31.45 0.04 -13.92
CA TYR A 340 -31.78 -1.32 -13.51
C TYR A 340 -32.18 -2.20 -14.69
N ALA A 341 -31.99 -3.50 -14.52
CA ALA A 341 -32.47 -4.53 -15.42
C ALA A 341 -33.38 -5.51 -14.68
N LEU A 342 -34.53 -5.86 -15.27
CA LEU A 342 -35.31 -7.02 -14.88
C LEU A 342 -34.92 -8.19 -15.76
N VAL A 343 -34.52 -9.30 -15.15
CA VAL A 343 -33.97 -10.46 -15.87
C VAL A 343 -34.77 -11.70 -15.54
N THR A 344 -35.29 -12.37 -16.57
CA THR A 344 -36.01 -13.64 -16.42
C THR A 344 -35.09 -14.83 -16.63
N GLN A 345 -35.39 -15.94 -15.97
CA GLN A 345 -34.66 -17.19 -16.15
C GLN A 345 -35.54 -18.43 -15.96
N THR A 346 -34.98 -19.58 -16.35
CA THR A 346 -35.41 -20.87 -15.83
C THR A 346 -34.81 -21.14 -14.45
N GLU A 347 -35.22 -22.21 -13.76
CA GLU A 347 -34.86 -22.56 -12.39
C GLU A 347 -35.40 -21.60 -11.28
N ASN A 348 -35.04 -21.90 -10.02
CA ASN A 348 -35.45 -21.12 -8.85
C ASN A 348 -34.91 -19.69 -8.93
N GLY A 349 -35.77 -18.71 -8.68
CA GLY A 349 -35.46 -17.29 -8.84
C GLY A 349 -35.79 -16.80 -10.25
N GLN A 350 -36.99 -17.11 -10.74
CA GLN A 350 -37.41 -16.84 -12.13
C GLN A 350 -37.32 -15.37 -12.57
N LEU A 351 -37.28 -14.40 -11.65
CA LEU A 351 -37.12 -12.98 -11.96
C LEU A 351 -36.13 -12.30 -11.00
N TYR A 352 -35.15 -11.60 -11.55
CA TYR A 352 -34.19 -10.78 -10.81
C TYR A 352 -34.32 -9.31 -11.13
N LEU A 353 -34.16 -8.45 -10.11
CA LEU A 353 -33.88 -7.02 -10.28
C LEU A 353 -32.39 -6.80 -10.08
N VAL A 354 -31.72 -6.27 -11.10
CA VAL A 354 -30.27 -6.07 -11.13
C VAL A 354 -29.96 -4.58 -11.25
N ASP A 355 -29.04 -4.09 -10.43
CA ASP A 355 -28.42 -2.78 -10.57
C ASP A 355 -27.34 -2.84 -11.66
N ILE A 356 -27.48 -1.96 -12.65
CA ILE A 356 -26.58 -1.88 -13.81
C ILE A 356 -25.92 -0.51 -13.94
N ARG A 357 -25.98 0.34 -12.90
CA ARG A 357 -25.34 1.66 -12.89
C ARG A 357 -23.82 1.56 -12.99
N ASP A 358 -23.24 0.52 -12.38
CA ASP A 358 -21.84 0.13 -12.56
C ASP A 358 -21.76 -1.16 -13.39
N LEU A 359 -21.48 -1.01 -14.68
CA LEU A 359 -21.40 -2.13 -15.62
C LEU A 359 -20.20 -3.05 -15.38
N GLN A 360 -19.20 -2.63 -14.59
CA GLN A 360 -18.06 -3.49 -14.22
C GLN A 360 -18.37 -4.31 -12.95
N ASN A 361 -19.40 -3.92 -12.20
CA ASN A 361 -19.80 -4.55 -10.95
C ASN A 361 -21.33 -4.51 -10.77
N MET A 362 -22.07 -5.11 -11.71
CA MET A 362 -23.52 -5.27 -11.62
C MET A 362 -23.91 -6.09 -10.38
N GLN A 363 -25.00 -5.72 -9.69
CA GLN A 363 -25.42 -6.37 -8.44
C GLN A 363 -26.88 -6.79 -8.44
N ILE A 364 -27.18 -7.98 -7.91
CA ILE A 364 -28.55 -8.43 -7.71
C ILE A 364 -29.14 -7.71 -6.50
N LEU A 365 -30.23 -6.97 -6.70
CA LEU A 365 -30.91 -6.22 -5.65
C LEU A 365 -32.01 -7.05 -4.99
N GLN A 366 -32.80 -7.76 -5.81
CA GLN A 366 -33.95 -8.55 -5.37
C GLN A 366 -34.15 -9.74 -6.31
N GLN A 367 -34.77 -10.79 -5.79
CA GLN A 367 -35.24 -11.93 -6.58
C GLN A 367 -36.70 -12.22 -6.27
N PHE A 368 -37.41 -12.77 -7.24
CA PHE A 368 -38.79 -13.20 -7.11
C PHE A 368 -39.00 -14.61 -7.66
N GLN A 369 -39.82 -15.37 -6.94
CA GLN A 369 -40.19 -16.73 -7.27
C GLN A 369 -41.69 -16.91 -7.03
N TYR A 370 -42.46 -17.21 -8.08
CA TYR A 370 -43.90 -17.43 -7.95
C TYR A 370 -44.18 -18.91 -7.67
N TYR A 371 -44.48 -19.25 -6.41
CA TYR A 371 -44.73 -20.63 -5.96
C TYR A 371 -43.62 -21.60 -6.43
N LYS A 372 -43.91 -22.91 -6.49
CA LYS A 372 -43.04 -23.95 -7.08
C LYS A 372 -43.03 -23.93 -8.62
N ASP A 373 -43.26 -22.77 -9.25
CA ASP A 373 -42.92 -22.62 -10.68
C ASP A 373 -41.38 -22.51 -10.82
N ASN A 374 -40.83 -22.71 -12.00
CA ASN A 374 -39.38 -22.65 -12.19
C ASN A 374 -39.01 -22.00 -13.52
N THR A 375 -39.91 -21.25 -14.15
CA THR A 375 -39.62 -20.63 -15.45
C THR A 375 -40.44 -19.36 -15.63
N ALA A 376 -39.75 -18.26 -15.91
CA ALA A 376 -40.34 -17.08 -16.51
C ALA A 376 -39.67 -16.80 -17.86
N TYR A 377 -40.48 -16.58 -18.89
CA TYR A 377 -39.99 -16.37 -20.26
C TYR A 377 -39.69 -14.90 -20.54
N ASP A 378 -40.59 -14.01 -20.11
CA ASP A 378 -40.50 -12.57 -20.33
C ASP A 378 -41.25 -11.80 -19.24
N ILE A 379 -40.96 -10.51 -19.10
CA ILE A 379 -41.67 -9.56 -18.26
C ILE A 379 -41.99 -8.29 -19.05
N CYS A 380 -43.24 -7.85 -18.95
CA CYS A 380 -43.66 -6.54 -19.45
C CYS A 380 -44.10 -5.65 -18.31
N LEU A 381 -43.95 -4.36 -18.52
CA LEU A 381 -44.24 -3.35 -17.52
C LEU A 381 -45.28 -2.41 -18.09
N ASN A 382 -46.14 -1.88 -17.21
CA ASN A 382 -46.94 -0.74 -17.60
C ASN A 382 -46.10 0.53 -17.70
N GLU A 383 -46.66 1.57 -18.32
CA GLU A 383 -45.94 2.81 -18.66
C GLU A 383 -45.33 3.53 -17.45
N ASP A 384 -45.99 3.48 -16.29
CA ASP A 384 -45.50 4.11 -15.06
C ASP A 384 -44.65 3.16 -14.18
N LEU A 385 -44.39 1.94 -14.65
CA LEU A 385 -43.64 0.88 -13.96
C LEU A 385 -44.25 0.47 -12.60
N SER A 386 -45.54 0.76 -12.36
CA SER A 386 -46.23 0.32 -11.13
C SER A 386 -46.64 -1.15 -11.14
N LYS A 387 -46.76 -1.75 -12.34
CA LYS A 387 -47.16 -3.15 -12.52
C LYS A 387 -46.23 -3.89 -13.47
N GLY A 388 -45.99 -5.16 -13.16
CA GLY A 388 -45.30 -6.11 -14.02
C GLY A 388 -46.22 -7.25 -14.43
N PHE A 389 -46.04 -7.76 -15.64
CA PHE A 389 -46.72 -8.91 -16.20
C PHE A 389 -45.66 -9.94 -16.54
N LEU A 390 -45.45 -10.90 -15.64
CA LEU A 390 -44.43 -11.93 -15.78
C LEU A 390 -45.04 -13.15 -16.46
N MET A 391 -44.51 -13.52 -17.62
CA MET A 391 -44.97 -14.66 -18.41
C MET A 391 -44.34 -15.93 -17.86
N THR A 392 -45.16 -16.88 -17.37
CA THR A 392 -44.67 -18.16 -16.83
C THR A 392 -45.36 -19.34 -17.51
N LYS A 393 -44.90 -20.56 -17.20
CA LYS A 393 -45.54 -21.78 -17.69
C LYS A 393 -46.98 -21.96 -17.14
N LYS A 394 -47.32 -21.31 -16.02
CA LYS A 394 -48.64 -21.41 -15.36
C LYS A 394 -49.59 -20.28 -15.72
N GLY A 395 -49.13 -19.27 -16.46
CA GLY A 395 -49.92 -18.15 -16.92
C GLY A 395 -49.18 -16.83 -16.75
N ILE A 396 -49.93 -15.75 -16.61
CA ILE A 396 -49.39 -14.40 -16.43
C ILE A 396 -49.46 -14.06 -14.95
N VAL A 397 -48.31 -13.89 -14.30
CA VAL A 397 -48.24 -13.37 -12.94
C VAL A 397 -48.25 -11.85 -13.00
N ILE A 398 -49.33 -11.26 -12.49
CA ILE A 398 -49.52 -9.82 -12.41
C ILE A 398 -48.92 -9.37 -11.08
N MET A 399 -47.92 -8.50 -11.16
CA MET A 399 -47.09 -8.07 -10.05
C MET A 399 -47.32 -6.59 -9.74
N ASN A 400 -47.42 -6.25 -8.46
CA ASN A 400 -47.36 -4.86 -8.03
C ASN A 400 -45.90 -4.50 -7.73
N LEU A 401 -45.33 -3.63 -8.56
CA LEU A 401 -43.93 -3.20 -8.48
C LEU A 401 -43.74 -1.91 -7.69
N LYS A 402 -44.82 -1.25 -7.29
CA LYS A 402 -44.81 -0.12 -6.37
C LYS A 402 -45.62 -0.43 -5.12
N ASN A 403 -45.26 0.21 -4.02
CA ASN A 403 -46.02 0.12 -2.77
C ASN A 403 -47.32 0.93 -2.90
N ASN A 404 -48.41 0.40 -2.35
CA ASN A 404 -49.71 1.09 -2.32
C ASN A 404 -49.74 2.16 -1.20
N ILE A 405 -48.87 2.02 -0.22
CA ILE A 405 -48.65 2.98 0.87
C ILE A 405 -47.38 3.78 0.59
N ILE A 406 -47.28 4.98 1.18
CA ILE A 406 -46.08 5.82 1.09
C ILE A 406 -45.52 6.00 2.50
N ILE A 407 -44.24 5.66 2.66
CA ILE A 407 -43.49 5.85 3.90
C ILE A 407 -42.35 6.82 3.60
N HIS A 408 -42.34 7.95 4.29
CA HIS A 408 -41.19 8.82 4.36
C HIS A 408 -40.19 8.26 5.37
N THR A 409 -38.94 8.04 4.94
CA THR A 409 -37.84 7.65 5.82
C THR A 409 -36.85 8.80 6.01
N GLU A 410 -36.78 9.36 7.22
CA GLU A 410 -35.72 10.29 7.62
C GLU A 410 -34.55 9.54 8.25
N ILE A 411 -33.33 9.88 7.86
CA ILE A 411 -32.10 9.21 8.31
C ILE A 411 -31.40 10.14 9.30
N MET A 412 -31.17 9.66 10.52
CA MET A 412 -30.54 10.44 11.59
C MET A 412 -29.27 9.74 12.08
N LEU A 413 -28.15 10.44 12.07
CA LEU A 413 -26.93 10.04 12.78
C LEU A 413 -27.09 10.40 14.26
N VAL A 414 -26.98 9.41 15.13
CA VAL A 414 -27.01 9.58 16.58
C VAL A 414 -25.59 9.79 17.08
N GLN A 415 -25.38 10.88 17.79
CA GLN A 415 -24.07 11.28 18.33
C GLN A 415 -24.20 11.65 19.80
N HIS A 416 -23.08 11.59 20.51
CA HIS A 416 -22.98 11.91 21.93
C HIS A 416 -21.98 13.04 22.09
N ASP A 417 -22.31 14.04 22.90
CA ASP A 417 -21.35 15.07 23.26
C ASP A 417 -20.40 14.57 24.37
N SER A 418 -19.46 15.43 24.78
CA SER A 418 -18.48 15.10 25.83
C SER A 418 -19.10 14.83 27.21
N PHE A 419 -20.37 15.21 27.42
CA PHE A 419 -21.12 14.99 28.66
C PHE A 419 -22.09 13.79 28.55
N GLY A 420 -22.11 13.10 27.41
CA GLY A 420 -23.01 11.97 27.14
C GLY A 420 -24.42 12.39 26.74
N GLN A 421 -24.65 13.67 26.41
CA GLN A 421 -25.94 14.12 25.87
C GLN A 421 -26.07 13.67 24.41
N VAL A 422 -27.18 13.02 24.11
CA VAL A 422 -27.50 12.55 22.77
C VAL A 422 -28.00 13.72 21.91
N TYR A 423 -27.38 13.91 20.75
CA TYR A 423 -27.92 14.76 19.69
C TYR A 423 -28.00 13.99 18.38
N LYS A 424 -28.87 14.45 17.48
CA LYS A 424 -29.15 13.75 16.22
C LYS A 424 -28.92 14.69 15.06
N THR A 425 -28.16 14.24 14.07
CA THR A 425 -27.88 15.00 12.84
C THR A 425 -28.57 14.31 11.68
N LYS A 426 -29.37 15.07 10.93
CA LYS A 426 -30.04 14.57 9.74
C LYS A 426 -29.03 14.28 8.62
N LEU A 427 -29.20 13.14 7.96
CA LEU A 427 -28.43 12.73 6.79
C LEU A 427 -29.31 12.74 5.53
N ASP A 428 -28.69 13.07 4.39
CA ASP A 428 -29.38 13.04 3.10
C ASP A 428 -29.55 11.60 2.58
N LYS A 429 -30.59 11.40 1.75
CA LYS A 429 -30.81 10.12 1.07
C LYS A 429 -29.57 9.74 0.24
N GLY A 430 -29.13 8.49 0.37
CA GLY A 430 -27.99 7.96 -0.39
C GLY A 430 -26.64 8.18 0.29
N THR A 431 -26.60 8.86 1.45
CA THR A 431 -25.39 8.93 2.29
C THR A 431 -24.85 7.52 2.55
N ILE A 432 -23.55 7.34 2.34
CA ILE A 432 -22.87 6.08 2.65
C ILE A 432 -22.60 6.06 4.15
N LEU A 433 -23.31 5.19 4.85
CA LEU A 433 -23.16 4.98 6.28
C LEU A 433 -21.89 4.19 6.57
N LYS A 434 -21.29 4.40 7.74
CA LYS A 434 -19.97 3.85 8.09
C LYS A 434 -20.03 2.92 9.28
N ILE A 435 -19.16 1.90 9.27
CA ILE A 435 -19.00 1.00 10.43
C ILE A 435 -18.69 1.80 11.69
N GLY A 436 -19.38 1.49 12.78
CA GLY A 436 -19.29 2.17 14.07
C GLY A 436 -20.33 3.29 14.28
N GLU A 437 -21.02 3.74 13.23
CA GLU A 437 -22.07 4.76 13.37
C GLU A 437 -23.35 4.20 14.01
N GLN A 438 -24.05 5.06 14.74
CA GLN A 438 -25.40 4.81 15.26
C GLN A 438 -26.40 5.57 14.41
N ILE A 439 -27.32 4.87 13.75
CA ILE A 439 -28.29 5.46 12.81
C ILE A 439 -29.71 5.16 13.29
N GLU A 440 -30.60 6.14 13.18
CA GLU A 440 -32.04 5.95 13.31
C GLU A 440 -32.72 6.26 11.98
N LEU A 441 -33.57 5.33 11.52
CA LEU A 441 -34.47 5.55 10.40
C LEU A 441 -35.87 5.83 10.95
N HIS A 442 -36.34 7.07 10.82
CA HIS A 442 -37.66 7.50 11.27
C HIS A 442 -38.65 7.31 10.13
N ASN A 443 -39.59 6.39 10.29
CA ASN A 443 -40.50 5.99 9.23
C ASN A 443 -41.92 6.48 9.51
N VAL A 444 -42.40 7.40 8.68
CA VAL A 444 -43.70 8.06 8.83
C VAL A 444 -44.56 7.80 7.61
N PHE A 445 -45.81 7.37 7.83
CA PHE A 445 -46.79 7.23 6.75
C PHE A 445 -47.25 8.61 6.27
N ILE A 446 -47.26 8.81 4.96
CA ILE A 446 -47.80 10.03 4.35
C ILE A 446 -48.92 9.69 3.37
N TYR A 447 -49.84 10.65 3.17
CA TYR A 447 -51.06 10.47 2.37
C TYR A 447 -51.92 9.28 2.82
N SER A 448 -51.95 9.02 4.14
CA SER A 448 -52.69 7.88 4.70
C SER A 448 -54.19 8.19 4.75
N LYS A 449 -54.96 7.63 3.80
CA LYS A 449 -56.44 7.69 3.84
C LYS A 449 -57.05 6.78 4.89
N ARG A 450 -56.25 5.83 5.39
CA ARG A 450 -56.69 4.73 6.25
C ARG A 450 -55.74 4.57 7.42
N LYS A 451 -56.14 3.79 8.42
CA LYS A 451 -55.21 3.37 9.45
C LYS A 451 -54.18 2.39 8.86
N ILE A 452 -52.90 2.65 9.09
CA ILE A 452 -51.80 1.75 8.73
C ILE A 452 -51.00 1.46 10.00
N ILE A 453 -50.59 0.21 10.19
CA ILE A 453 -49.74 -0.19 11.32
C ILE A 453 -48.50 -0.93 10.81
N PHE A 454 -47.39 -0.76 11.53
CA PHE A 454 -46.25 -1.65 11.38
C PHE A 454 -46.51 -2.96 12.11
N LYS A 455 -46.21 -4.09 11.46
CA LYS A 455 -46.36 -5.44 12.02
C LYS A 455 -45.01 -6.07 12.35
N LYS A 456 -44.01 -5.85 11.51
CA LYS A 456 -42.65 -6.42 11.65
C LYS A 456 -41.66 -5.70 10.74
N ALA A 457 -40.37 -5.90 10.95
CA ALA A 457 -39.33 -5.58 9.99
C ALA A 457 -38.41 -6.79 9.73
N TYR A 458 -37.84 -6.86 8.53
CA TYR A 458 -36.94 -7.93 8.10
C TYR A 458 -35.63 -7.36 7.58
N TYR A 459 -34.55 -8.14 7.70
CA TYR A 459 -33.28 -7.84 7.07
C TYR A 459 -33.13 -8.67 5.79
N TYR A 460 -33.17 -7.99 4.64
CA TYR A 460 -33.04 -8.65 3.34
C TYR A 460 -31.56 -8.85 3.00
N ASN A 461 -31.11 -10.10 3.08
CA ASN A 461 -29.74 -10.48 2.82
C ASN A 461 -29.69 -11.84 2.12
N ASN A 462 -28.69 -12.04 1.26
CA ASN A 462 -28.56 -13.24 0.42
C ASN A 462 -29.84 -13.55 -0.37
N LEU A 463 -30.54 -12.49 -0.81
CA LEU A 463 -31.77 -12.57 -1.58
C LEU A 463 -32.95 -13.26 -0.84
N GLN A 464 -32.91 -13.25 0.49
CA GLN A 464 -33.95 -13.81 1.37
C GLN A 464 -34.34 -12.81 2.47
N LEU A 465 -35.58 -12.90 2.92
CA LEU A 465 -36.07 -12.18 4.10
C LEU A 465 -35.61 -12.94 5.35
N ASN A 466 -34.75 -12.32 6.15
CA ASN A 466 -34.29 -12.86 7.43
C ASN A 466 -34.82 -12.01 8.59
N GLU A 467 -34.76 -12.55 9.80
CA GLU A 467 -34.93 -11.74 11.01
C GLU A 467 -33.90 -10.60 11.06
N LEU A 468 -34.24 -9.52 11.77
CA LEU A 468 -33.28 -8.45 12.01
C LEU A 468 -32.07 -9.00 12.78
N PRO A 469 -30.83 -8.66 12.37
CA PRO A 469 -29.65 -9.01 13.15
C PRO A 469 -29.62 -8.22 14.47
N ASP A 470 -28.87 -8.70 15.46
CA ASP A 470 -28.84 -8.12 16.82
C ASP A 470 -28.45 -6.64 16.89
N TRP A 471 -27.81 -6.12 15.85
CA TRP A 471 -27.40 -4.72 15.71
C TRP A 471 -28.45 -3.82 15.04
N ILE A 472 -29.62 -4.36 14.68
CA ILE A 472 -30.79 -3.60 14.22
C ILE A 472 -31.97 -3.90 15.14
N ASN A 473 -32.56 -2.85 15.71
CA ASN A 473 -33.80 -2.93 16.47
C ASN A 473 -34.91 -2.13 15.77
N PHE A 474 -36.14 -2.62 15.82
CA PHE A 474 -37.30 -1.94 15.24
C PHE A 474 -38.39 -1.73 16.29
N ASP A 475 -38.72 -0.46 16.54
CA ASP A 475 -39.82 -0.09 17.41
C ASP A 475 -41.12 0.00 16.60
N LEU A 476 -42.01 -0.96 16.85
CA LEU A 476 -43.31 -1.08 16.16
C LEU A 476 -44.26 0.09 16.44
N GLN A 477 -44.12 0.78 17.58
CA GLN A 477 -45.02 1.87 17.96
C GLN A 477 -44.61 3.18 17.30
N THR A 478 -43.30 3.46 17.27
CA THR A 478 -42.77 4.72 16.73
C THR A 478 -42.38 4.62 15.25
N GLY A 479 -42.20 3.41 14.72
CA GLY A 479 -41.71 3.19 13.36
C GLY A 479 -40.20 3.46 13.22
N ILE A 480 -39.47 3.63 14.32
CA ILE A 480 -38.04 3.91 14.30
C ILE A 480 -37.25 2.60 14.15
N VAL A 481 -36.38 2.53 13.14
CA VAL A 481 -35.35 1.48 13.03
C VAL A 481 -34.04 2.02 13.58
N GLN A 482 -33.56 1.44 14.67
CA GLN A 482 -32.28 1.76 15.30
C GLN A 482 -31.21 0.82 14.78
N ILE A 483 -30.09 1.35 14.31
CA ILE A 483 -29.02 0.60 13.64
C ILE A 483 -27.69 0.96 14.29
N GLN A 484 -27.02 -0.04 14.86
CA GLN A 484 -25.62 0.03 15.27
C GLN A 484 -24.79 -0.60 14.15
N ILE A 485 -24.12 0.19 13.31
CA ILE A 485 -23.51 -0.37 12.10
C ILE A 485 -22.28 -1.21 12.47
N GLN A 486 -22.35 -2.52 12.22
CA GLN A 486 -21.27 -3.47 12.49
C GLN A 486 -20.64 -4.02 11.20
N LYS A 487 -19.39 -4.51 11.30
CA LYS A 487 -18.60 -4.99 10.16
C LYS A 487 -19.25 -6.14 9.39
N GLU A 488 -20.10 -6.93 10.04
CA GLU A 488 -20.88 -8.04 9.45
C GLU A 488 -21.85 -7.56 8.36
N ALA A 489 -22.13 -6.26 8.29
CA ALA A 489 -22.84 -5.67 7.15
C ALA A 489 -22.02 -5.79 5.85
N LEU A 490 -20.69 -5.72 5.90
CA LEU A 490 -19.84 -5.75 4.71
C LEU A 490 -19.74 -7.15 4.10
N LYS A 491 -19.42 -7.19 2.81
CA LYS A 491 -19.17 -8.41 2.05
C LYS A 491 -17.90 -8.24 1.23
N LYS A 492 -17.21 -9.35 1.02
CA LYS A 492 -16.03 -9.37 0.17
C LYS A 492 -16.43 -9.25 -1.30
N ASN A 493 -15.71 -8.43 -2.05
CA ASN A 493 -15.79 -8.34 -3.50
C ASN A 493 -15.04 -9.53 -4.16
N LYS A 494 -14.99 -9.57 -5.50
CA LYS A 494 -14.28 -10.63 -6.26
C LYS A 494 -12.77 -10.68 -5.96
N GLN A 495 -12.18 -9.59 -5.46
CA GLN A 495 -10.78 -9.51 -5.05
C GLN A 495 -10.56 -9.96 -3.60
N ASN A 496 -11.59 -10.51 -2.95
CA ASN A 496 -11.56 -10.96 -1.55
C ASN A 496 -11.36 -9.81 -0.53
N ILE A 497 -11.67 -8.58 -0.93
CA ILE A 497 -11.58 -7.36 -0.11
C ILE A 497 -12.99 -6.95 0.33
N TYR A 498 -13.18 -6.62 1.61
CA TYR A 498 -14.46 -6.07 2.08
C TYR A 498 -14.73 -4.74 1.40
N ALA A 499 -15.84 -4.66 0.67
CA ALA A 499 -16.23 -3.49 -0.09
C ALA A 499 -17.55 -2.93 0.43
N GLN A 500 -17.89 -1.73 -0.03
CA GLN A 500 -19.19 -1.12 0.19
C GLN A 500 -20.30 -2.12 -0.19
N THR A 501 -21.30 -2.20 0.68
CA THR A 501 -22.47 -3.06 0.49
C THR A 501 -23.75 -2.26 0.53
N GLN A 502 -24.72 -2.69 -0.26
CA GLN A 502 -26.08 -2.19 -0.24
C GLN A 502 -26.95 -3.21 0.51
N LYS A 503 -27.69 -2.75 1.51
CA LYS A 503 -28.61 -3.57 2.31
C LYS A 503 -30.02 -3.03 2.21
N GLN A 504 -30.99 -3.91 2.44
CA GLN A 504 -32.39 -3.54 2.47
C GLN A 504 -33.03 -3.98 3.80
N ILE A 505 -33.70 -3.05 4.47
CA ILE A 505 -34.58 -3.31 5.60
C ILE A 505 -36.01 -3.27 5.06
N ILE A 506 -36.79 -4.32 5.30
CA ILE A 506 -38.14 -4.44 4.76
C ILE A 506 -39.13 -4.23 5.88
N LEU A 507 -39.88 -3.13 5.85
CA LEU A 507 -40.95 -2.87 6.80
C LEU A 507 -42.23 -3.57 6.35
N LEU A 508 -42.75 -4.47 7.17
CA LEU A 508 -44.05 -5.09 6.96
C LEU A 508 -45.12 -4.20 7.59
N ALA A 509 -45.97 -3.61 6.74
CA ALA A 509 -47.04 -2.73 7.16
C ALA A 509 -48.40 -3.23 6.67
N TYR A 510 -49.40 -3.19 7.55
CA TYR A 510 -50.77 -3.62 7.26
C TYR A 510 -51.67 -2.39 7.20
N GLU A 511 -52.44 -2.29 6.12
CA GLU A 511 -53.46 -1.27 5.94
C GLU A 511 -54.82 -1.78 6.42
N GLU A 512 -55.65 -0.88 6.94
CA GLU A 512 -57.02 -1.16 7.34
C GLU A 512 -57.88 -1.63 6.14
N VAL A 513 -58.62 -2.71 6.41
CA VAL A 513 -59.66 -3.24 5.53
C VAL A 513 -60.98 -2.53 5.85
N GLN A 514 -61.71 -2.09 4.84
CA GLN A 514 -63.04 -1.51 5.00
C GLN A 514 -64.02 -2.27 4.11
N SER A 515 -65.32 -2.18 4.39
CA SER A 515 -66.31 -2.88 3.58
C SER A 515 -66.32 -2.39 2.13
N GLU A 516 -66.05 -1.10 1.90
CA GLU A 516 -65.99 -0.52 0.55
C GLU A 516 -64.92 -1.14 -0.35
N ASP A 517 -63.88 -1.77 0.23
CA ASP A 517 -62.85 -2.48 -0.55
C ASP A 517 -63.41 -3.63 -1.39
N PHE A 518 -64.49 -4.25 -0.91
CA PHE A 518 -65.05 -5.43 -1.56
C PHE A 518 -66.05 -5.08 -2.66
N ILE A 519 -66.40 -3.80 -2.85
CA ILE A 519 -67.28 -3.37 -3.93
C ILE A 519 -66.63 -3.71 -5.28
N ASN A 520 -67.34 -4.46 -6.11
CA ASN A 520 -66.86 -4.85 -7.42
C ASN A 520 -68.05 -4.97 -8.39
N LYS A 521 -68.06 -4.13 -9.42
CA LYS A 521 -69.16 -4.08 -10.39
C LYS A 521 -69.21 -5.32 -11.29
N GLU A 522 -68.06 -5.88 -11.67
CA GLU A 522 -67.98 -7.04 -12.56
C GLU A 522 -68.43 -8.35 -11.89
N LEU A 523 -68.23 -8.45 -10.57
CA LEU A 523 -68.65 -9.58 -9.76
C LEU A 523 -70.02 -9.38 -9.11
N ASN A 524 -70.72 -8.29 -9.43
CA ASN A 524 -72.02 -7.90 -8.83
C ASN A 524 -71.98 -7.84 -7.29
N ILE A 525 -70.89 -7.28 -6.73
CA ILE A 525 -70.73 -7.00 -5.30
C ILE A 525 -71.04 -5.52 -5.07
N ASP A 526 -72.25 -5.24 -4.58
CA ASP A 526 -72.68 -3.92 -4.11
C ASP A 526 -72.26 -3.69 -2.65
N ILE A 527 -72.57 -2.52 -2.09
CA ILE A 527 -72.21 -2.17 -0.71
C ILE A 527 -72.80 -3.14 0.33
N ASN A 528 -74.00 -3.69 0.10
CA ASN A 528 -74.64 -4.62 1.05
C ASN A 528 -73.87 -5.94 1.10
N LYS A 529 -73.59 -6.54 -0.06
CA LYS A 529 -72.76 -7.76 -0.13
C LYS A 529 -71.34 -7.52 0.37
N ALA A 530 -70.80 -6.33 0.13
CA ALA A 530 -69.48 -5.95 0.62
C ALA A 530 -69.44 -5.86 2.16
N ASN A 531 -70.49 -5.32 2.79
CA ASN A 531 -70.67 -5.34 4.24
C ASN A 531 -70.81 -6.76 4.79
N ASP A 532 -71.57 -7.63 4.12
CA ASP A 532 -71.70 -9.04 4.51
C ASP A 532 -70.34 -9.76 4.45
N ILE A 533 -69.57 -9.56 3.39
CA ILE A 533 -68.21 -10.11 3.26
C ILE A 533 -67.35 -9.61 4.42
N PHE A 534 -67.33 -8.31 4.68
CA PHE A 534 -66.55 -7.70 5.75
C PHE A 534 -66.89 -8.27 7.13
N ASN A 535 -68.18 -8.34 7.48
CA ASN A 535 -68.63 -8.88 8.76
C ASN A 535 -68.27 -10.37 8.91
N ASN A 536 -68.41 -11.16 7.84
CA ASN A 536 -67.99 -12.56 7.86
C ASN A 536 -66.48 -12.71 8.13
N LEU A 537 -65.65 -11.88 7.49
CA LEU A 537 -64.19 -11.90 7.73
C LEU A 537 -63.84 -11.50 9.17
N PHE A 538 -64.60 -10.57 9.75
CA PHE A 538 -64.48 -10.17 11.15
C PHE A 538 -64.88 -11.31 12.10
N GLU A 539 -66.02 -11.97 11.86
CA GLU A 539 -66.50 -13.11 12.68
C GLU A 539 -65.55 -14.31 12.64
N LEU A 540 -64.96 -14.59 11.46
CA LEU A 540 -63.91 -15.61 11.31
C LEU A 540 -62.61 -15.21 12.02
N GLY A 541 -62.47 -13.95 12.41
CA GLY A 541 -61.27 -13.37 13.01
C GLY A 541 -60.12 -13.19 12.03
N ILE A 542 -60.40 -13.19 10.72
CA ILE A 542 -59.44 -12.88 9.66
C ILE A 542 -59.06 -11.39 9.74
N ILE A 543 -60.01 -10.55 10.15
CA ILE A 543 -59.84 -9.14 10.45
C ILE A 543 -60.17 -8.92 11.93
N ASN A 544 -59.41 -8.07 12.64
CA ASN A 544 -59.61 -7.78 14.07
C ASN A 544 -60.51 -6.54 14.32
N ILE A 545 -60.66 -6.16 15.60
CA ILE A 545 -61.45 -5.00 16.07
C ILE A 545 -60.96 -3.63 15.60
N ILE A 546 -59.73 -3.54 15.10
CA ILE A 546 -59.18 -2.32 14.48
C ILE A 546 -59.11 -2.46 12.97
N ASN A 547 -59.86 -3.40 12.39
CA ASN A 547 -60.00 -3.63 10.96
C ASN A 547 -58.69 -4.03 10.25
N ILE A 548 -57.74 -4.62 10.99
CA ILE A 548 -56.45 -5.10 10.45
C ILE A 548 -56.46 -6.62 10.32
N ILE A 549 -55.84 -7.12 9.25
CA ILE A 549 -55.66 -8.55 8.98
C ILE A 549 -54.89 -9.22 10.13
N THR A 550 -55.35 -10.39 10.56
CA THR A 550 -54.72 -11.19 11.61
C THR A 550 -53.91 -12.35 11.04
N ASP A 551 -53.16 -13.01 11.91
CA ASP A 551 -52.33 -14.18 11.55
C ASP A 551 -53.19 -15.41 11.15
N LYS A 552 -54.54 -15.34 11.26
CA LYS A 552 -55.45 -16.36 10.70
C LYS A 552 -55.50 -16.32 9.16
N PHE A 553 -55.19 -15.19 8.54
CA PHE A 553 -55.05 -15.10 7.09
C PHE A 553 -53.68 -15.60 6.68
N ASN A 554 -53.61 -16.84 6.21
CA ASN A 554 -52.38 -17.41 5.67
C ASN A 554 -52.33 -17.23 4.14
N THR A 555 -51.34 -16.51 3.65
CA THR A 555 -51.14 -16.20 2.23
C THR A 555 -50.54 -17.36 1.41
N GLU A 556 -49.99 -18.37 2.08
CA GLU A 556 -49.34 -19.53 1.48
C GLU A 556 -50.32 -20.69 1.20
N ILE A 557 -51.46 -20.70 1.89
CA ILE A 557 -52.50 -21.73 1.75
C ILE A 557 -53.64 -21.18 0.89
N LYS A 558 -54.28 -22.04 0.09
CA LYS A 558 -55.45 -21.65 -0.71
C LYS A 558 -56.54 -21.11 0.22
N PHE A 559 -56.88 -19.84 0.04
CA PHE A 559 -57.91 -19.17 0.82
C PHE A 559 -59.27 -19.86 0.63
N ARG A 560 -59.97 -20.12 1.75
CA ARG A 560 -61.31 -20.72 1.79
C ARG A 560 -62.13 -20.04 2.87
N ILE A 561 -63.40 -19.83 2.57
CA ILE A 561 -64.41 -19.40 3.55
C ILE A 561 -65.30 -20.61 3.79
N GLU A 562 -65.13 -21.28 4.93
CA GLU A 562 -65.91 -22.48 5.28
C GLU A 562 -67.38 -22.11 5.52
N GLY A 563 -68.31 -22.94 5.03
CA GLY A 563 -69.75 -22.78 5.29
C GLY A 563 -70.55 -21.92 4.31
N GLN A 564 -69.98 -21.38 3.22
CA GLN A 564 -70.72 -20.58 2.23
C GLN A 564 -70.56 -21.07 0.77
N GLN A 565 -71.65 -21.01 -0.01
CA GLN A 565 -71.66 -21.22 -1.46
C GLN A 565 -71.31 -19.91 -2.21
N GLN A 566 -70.11 -19.35 -2.01
CA GLN A 566 -69.62 -18.24 -2.85
C GLN A 566 -68.93 -18.77 -4.11
N SER A 567 -69.04 -18.04 -5.23
CA SER A 567 -68.33 -18.42 -6.45
C SER A 567 -66.81 -18.33 -6.24
N GLN A 568 -66.05 -19.23 -6.90
CA GLN A 568 -64.59 -19.23 -6.80
C GLN A 568 -63.95 -17.91 -7.24
N LYS A 569 -64.61 -17.14 -8.13
CA LYS A 569 -64.17 -15.82 -8.57
C LYS A 569 -64.26 -14.77 -7.44
N ILE A 570 -65.33 -14.80 -6.64
CA ILE A 570 -65.50 -13.90 -5.49
C ILE A 570 -64.46 -14.21 -4.41
N ILE A 571 -64.24 -15.49 -4.10
CA ILE A 571 -63.22 -15.90 -3.11
C ILE A 571 -61.82 -15.41 -3.52
N LYS A 572 -61.44 -15.59 -4.80
CA LYS A 572 -60.18 -15.06 -5.33
C LYS A 572 -60.08 -13.53 -5.22
N TYR A 573 -61.19 -12.83 -5.45
CA TYR A 573 -61.22 -11.36 -5.32
C TYR A 573 -61.09 -10.91 -3.85
N ILE A 574 -61.77 -11.57 -2.92
CA ILE A 574 -61.61 -11.32 -1.47
C ILE A 574 -60.15 -11.55 -1.05
N GLU A 575 -59.56 -12.67 -1.48
CA GLU A 575 -58.15 -12.99 -1.23
C GLU A 575 -57.23 -11.89 -1.79
N PHE A 576 -57.48 -11.42 -3.01
CA PHE A 576 -56.74 -10.30 -3.60
C PHE A 576 -56.84 -9.02 -2.75
N ILE A 577 -58.06 -8.65 -2.31
CA ILE A 577 -58.26 -7.46 -1.47
C ILE A 577 -57.46 -7.59 -0.18
N LEU A 578 -57.55 -8.72 0.52
CA LEU A 578 -56.79 -8.95 1.75
C LEU A 578 -55.27 -8.89 1.49
N LYS A 579 -54.78 -9.57 0.44
CA LYS A 579 -53.37 -9.51 0.04
C LYS A 579 -52.91 -8.08 -0.25
N SER A 580 -53.73 -7.26 -0.90
CA SER A 580 -53.41 -5.87 -1.26
C SER A 580 -53.18 -4.95 -0.05
N LYS A 581 -53.67 -5.33 1.13
CA LYS A 581 -53.47 -4.59 2.39
C LYS A 581 -52.18 -4.95 3.13
N ILE A 582 -51.45 -5.96 2.65
CA ILE A 582 -50.17 -6.39 3.21
C ILE A 582 -49.05 -5.80 2.35
N ASN A 583 -48.21 -4.94 2.92
CA ASN A 583 -47.18 -4.21 2.20
C ASN A 583 -45.79 -4.53 2.75
N TYR A 584 -44.87 -4.97 1.88
CA TYR A 584 -43.46 -5.19 2.19
C TYR A 584 -42.66 -4.02 1.63
N TYR A 585 -42.34 -3.05 2.48
CA TYR A 585 -41.76 -1.79 2.07
C TYR A 585 -40.23 -1.80 2.20
N PRO A 586 -39.46 -1.89 1.09
CA PRO A 586 -38.00 -1.87 1.16
C PRO A 586 -37.46 -0.48 1.47
N ILE A 587 -36.52 -0.41 2.40
CA ILE A 587 -35.67 0.76 2.67
C ILE A 587 -34.24 0.35 2.38
N GLU A 588 -33.55 1.14 1.56
CA GLU A 588 -32.19 0.86 1.17
C GLU A 588 -31.19 1.68 1.99
N ILE A 589 -30.11 1.03 2.40
CA ILE A 589 -28.96 1.67 3.05
C ILE A 589 -27.66 1.21 2.39
N ASN A 590 -26.74 2.15 2.18
CA ASN A 590 -25.39 1.87 1.69
C ASN A 590 -24.42 1.94 2.86
N ILE A 591 -23.62 0.90 3.04
CA ILE A 591 -22.69 0.76 4.17
C ILE A 591 -21.29 0.50 3.64
N ASP A 592 -20.32 1.22 4.17
CA ASP A 592 -18.90 1.08 3.83
C ASP A 592 -18.03 1.08 5.09
N SER A 593 -16.78 0.64 4.96
CA SER A 593 -15.82 0.69 6.06
C SER A 593 -15.55 2.14 6.47
N SER A 594 -15.46 2.38 7.79
CA SER A 594 -14.89 3.63 8.33
C SER A 594 -13.38 3.61 8.32
N LEU A 595 -12.74 2.43 8.25
CA LEU A 595 -11.30 2.25 8.20
C LEU A 595 -10.79 2.26 6.75
N ARG A 596 -9.88 3.17 6.42
CA ARG A 596 -9.17 3.20 5.14
C ARG A 596 -7.69 3.45 5.36
N PHE A 597 -6.86 2.78 4.56
CA PHE A 597 -5.42 2.94 4.56
C PHE A 597 -4.93 3.29 3.16
N ASP A 598 -4.35 4.47 3.00
CA ASP A 598 -3.69 4.94 1.78
C ASP A 598 -2.25 5.35 2.11
N PHE A 599 -1.32 4.41 1.91
CA PHE A 599 0.10 4.61 2.18
C PHE A 599 0.78 5.63 1.24
N LYS A 600 0.14 6.01 0.13
CA LYS A 600 0.68 7.02 -0.81
C LYS A 600 0.35 8.45 -0.38
N ASN A 601 -0.63 8.63 0.50
CA ASN A 601 -1.06 9.94 0.96
C ASN A 601 -0.11 10.46 2.07
N LYS A 602 0.57 11.58 1.80
CA LYS A 602 1.53 12.20 2.73
C LYS A 602 0.89 12.83 3.97
N GLN A 603 -0.37 13.26 3.87
CA GLN A 603 -1.01 14.06 4.92
C GLN A 603 -1.88 13.21 5.84
N ARG A 604 -2.52 12.18 5.29
CA ARG A 604 -3.42 11.32 6.05
C ARG A 604 -3.47 9.93 5.47
N GLN A 605 -2.60 9.07 5.98
CA GLN A 605 -2.48 7.67 5.56
C GLN A 605 -3.64 6.81 6.07
N ILE A 606 -4.19 7.12 7.26
CA ILE A 606 -5.27 6.36 7.87
C ILE A 606 -6.49 7.26 8.09
N ILE A 607 -7.65 6.74 7.72
CA ILE A 607 -8.95 7.31 8.08
C ILE A 607 -9.66 6.25 8.91
N THR A 608 -10.14 6.61 10.09
CA THR A 608 -10.99 5.80 10.96
C THR A 608 -11.89 6.73 11.77
N ASN A 609 -13.00 6.19 12.27
CA ASN A 609 -13.89 6.86 13.22
C ASN A 609 -13.62 6.41 14.67
N GLN A 610 -12.52 5.71 14.93
CA GLN A 610 -12.11 5.28 16.27
C GLN A 610 -11.00 6.15 16.83
N ASP A 611 -11.00 6.27 18.15
CA ASP A 611 -9.99 7.05 18.89
C ASP A 611 -8.68 6.28 19.07
N THR A 612 -8.70 4.95 18.93
CA THR A 612 -7.53 4.09 19.11
C THR A 612 -7.25 3.24 17.88
N LEU A 613 -5.96 3.00 17.62
CA LEU A 613 -5.48 2.21 16.50
C LEU A 613 -4.32 1.32 16.91
N ILE A 614 -4.18 0.19 16.20
CA ILE A 614 -2.98 -0.64 16.21
C ILE A 614 -2.48 -0.82 14.78
N ILE A 615 -1.17 -0.61 14.59
CA ILE A 615 -0.46 -0.92 13.36
C ILE A 615 0.59 -1.98 13.65
N TYR A 616 0.60 -3.06 12.87
CA TYR A 616 1.72 -3.97 12.77
C TYR A 616 2.43 -3.77 11.44
N LEU A 617 3.76 -3.72 11.49
CA LEU A 617 4.60 -3.80 10.30
C LEU A 617 5.55 -4.99 10.47
N GLU A 618 5.67 -5.77 9.41
CA GLU A 618 6.54 -6.94 9.35
C GLU A 618 7.39 -6.91 8.09
N ILE A 619 8.69 -7.14 8.28
CA ILE A 619 9.69 -7.30 7.23
C ILE A 619 10.33 -8.68 7.39
N ASN A 620 10.85 -9.24 6.30
CA ASN A 620 11.64 -10.47 6.38
C ASN A 620 12.91 -10.21 7.23
N GLU A 621 13.24 -11.16 8.12
CA GLU A 621 14.39 -11.09 9.03
C GLU A 621 15.74 -10.87 8.31
N ASP A 622 15.87 -11.39 7.09
CA ASP A 622 17.08 -11.23 6.28
C ASP A 622 17.15 -9.86 5.58
N ASP A 623 16.02 -9.14 5.49
CA ASP A 623 15.92 -7.90 4.71
C ASP A 623 16.15 -6.65 5.57
N GLY A 624 15.71 -6.65 6.83
CA GLY A 624 15.88 -5.48 7.70
C GLY A 624 15.41 -5.66 9.15
N LYS A 625 15.64 -4.61 9.95
CA LYS A 625 15.27 -4.51 11.37
C LYS A 625 14.73 -3.12 11.69
N PHE A 626 13.61 -3.07 12.41
CA PHE A 626 13.05 -1.84 12.97
C PHE A 626 13.90 -1.36 14.16
N GLN A 627 14.06 -0.05 14.30
CA GLN A 627 14.84 0.53 15.39
C GLN A 627 14.03 0.61 16.69
N ASP A 628 14.68 0.27 17.82
CA ASP A 628 14.13 0.40 19.17
C ASP A 628 14.19 1.86 19.64
N ILE A 629 13.24 2.65 19.12
CA ILE A 629 13.08 4.06 19.44
C ILE A 629 11.76 4.25 20.21
N LYS A 630 11.81 5.08 21.24
CA LYS A 630 10.60 5.55 21.93
C LYS A 630 9.95 6.67 21.13
N TYR A 631 8.77 6.40 20.59
CA TYR A 631 7.96 7.41 19.92
C TYR A 631 6.99 8.05 20.91
N GLN A 632 6.92 9.37 20.91
CA GLN A 632 6.06 10.13 21.82
C GLN A 632 4.58 9.89 21.49
N GLY A 633 3.76 9.58 22.50
CA GLY A 633 2.30 9.45 22.37
C GLY A 633 1.79 8.07 21.92
N VAL A 634 2.69 7.12 21.67
CA VAL A 634 2.31 5.75 21.28
C VAL A 634 3.10 4.72 22.08
N LEU A 635 2.49 3.55 22.28
CA LEU A 635 3.16 2.35 22.78
C LEU A 635 3.75 1.58 21.59
N VAL A 636 5.07 1.38 21.62
CA VAL A 636 5.78 0.59 20.61
C VAL A 636 6.34 -0.66 21.25
N SER A 637 6.17 -1.79 20.57
CA SER A 637 6.78 -3.07 20.94
C SER A 637 7.40 -3.73 19.72
N LEU A 638 8.59 -4.30 19.90
CA LEU A 638 9.35 -4.99 18.87
C LEU A 638 9.40 -6.49 19.17
N SER A 639 9.40 -7.29 18.12
CA SER A 639 9.78 -8.71 18.21
C SER A 639 11.23 -8.86 18.68
N TYR A 640 11.58 -10.02 19.24
CA TYR A 640 12.96 -10.33 19.66
C TYR A 640 14.01 -10.11 18.56
N LYS A 641 13.63 -10.38 17.29
CA LYS A 641 14.49 -10.22 16.12
C LYS A 641 14.40 -8.83 15.47
N GLN A 642 13.51 -7.98 15.98
CA GLN A 642 13.21 -6.64 15.47
C GLN A 642 12.72 -6.59 14.01
N ASN A 643 12.27 -7.71 13.46
CA ASN A 643 11.70 -7.77 12.10
C ASN A 643 10.18 -7.49 12.09
N GLN A 644 9.58 -7.36 13.27
CA GLN A 644 8.19 -6.94 13.46
C GLN A 644 8.11 -5.82 14.50
N ILE A 645 7.29 -4.81 14.21
CA ILE A 645 6.95 -3.69 15.09
C ILE A 645 5.43 -3.59 15.24
N LYS A 646 4.97 -3.47 16.49
CA LYS A 646 3.58 -3.14 16.84
C LYS A 646 3.55 -1.75 17.45
N ILE A 647 2.68 -0.90 16.91
CA ILE A 647 2.44 0.48 17.34
C ILE A 647 0.98 0.56 17.77
N GLU A 648 0.73 1.01 19.00
CA GLU A 648 -0.60 1.11 19.61
C GLU A 648 -0.75 2.47 20.29
N GLY A 649 -1.89 3.13 20.14
CA GLY A 649 -2.12 4.44 20.73
C GLY A 649 -3.37 5.12 20.20
N ASP A 650 -3.53 6.40 20.54
CA ASP A 650 -4.61 7.20 19.97
C ASP A 650 -4.36 7.51 18.48
N THR A 651 -5.45 7.64 17.73
CA THR A 651 -5.43 7.80 16.27
C THR A 651 -4.61 9.01 15.84
N ASN A 652 -4.68 10.13 16.57
CA ASN A 652 -3.93 11.34 16.23
C ASN A 652 -2.42 11.17 16.48
N SER A 653 -2.04 10.55 17.60
CA SER A 653 -0.63 10.24 17.89
C SER A 653 -0.03 9.29 16.87
N ILE A 654 -0.78 8.27 16.42
CA ILE A 654 -0.34 7.36 15.37
C ILE A 654 -0.20 8.07 14.02
N LEU A 655 -1.16 8.90 13.61
CA LEU A 655 -1.05 9.69 12.37
C LEU A 655 0.14 10.65 12.39
N ASN A 656 0.39 11.29 13.54
CA ASN A 656 1.57 12.13 13.74
C ASN A 656 2.87 11.32 13.64
N LEU A 657 2.89 10.09 14.16
CA LEU A 657 4.03 9.18 14.01
C LEU A 657 4.25 8.81 12.54
N LEU A 658 3.22 8.39 11.81
CA LEU A 658 3.34 8.06 10.38
C LEU A 658 3.86 9.24 9.55
N THR A 659 3.50 10.47 9.94
CA THR A 659 4.01 11.69 9.30
C THR A 659 5.49 11.95 9.62
N ARG A 660 5.94 11.66 10.86
CA ARG A 660 7.35 11.78 11.27
C ARG A 660 8.22 10.67 10.69
N GLY A 661 7.63 9.50 10.47
CA GLY A 661 8.23 8.31 9.89
C GLY A 661 8.82 7.36 10.93
N ILE A 662 8.72 6.08 10.63
CA ILE A 662 9.19 4.96 11.44
C ILE A 662 10.57 4.54 10.94
N LYS A 663 11.54 4.41 11.84
CA LYS A 663 12.93 4.09 11.47
C LYS A 663 13.12 2.59 11.20
N LEU A 664 13.72 2.28 10.05
CA LEU A 664 14.00 0.92 9.59
C LEU A 664 15.43 0.85 9.04
N ALA A 665 16.22 -0.11 9.50
CA ALA A 665 17.51 -0.45 8.91
C ALA A 665 17.35 -1.62 7.93
N ILE A 666 17.93 -1.49 6.74
CA ILE A 666 17.85 -2.51 5.68
C ILE A 666 19.24 -3.08 5.36
N LYS A 667 19.27 -4.34 4.95
CA LYS A 667 20.49 -5.07 4.55
C LYS A 667 20.62 -5.29 3.05
N LYS A 668 19.52 -5.12 2.30
CA LYS A 668 19.41 -5.32 0.85
C LYS A 668 18.98 -4.02 0.14
N PRO A 669 19.12 -3.93 -1.20
CA PRO A 669 18.54 -2.84 -1.97
C PRO A 669 17.03 -2.70 -1.71
N ILE A 670 16.56 -1.45 -1.67
CA ILE A 670 15.16 -1.13 -1.31
C ILE A 670 14.12 -1.77 -2.26
N ASP A 671 14.47 -1.93 -3.54
CA ASP A 671 13.55 -2.40 -4.59
C ASP A 671 13.11 -3.85 -4.39
N ASP A 672 13.91 -4.65 -3.68
CA ASP A 672 13.65 -6.07 -3.44
C ASP A 672 12.84 -6.33 -2.16
N ILE A 673 12.60 -5.29 -1.35
CA ILE A 673 12.04 -5.43 -0.01
C ILE A 673 10.53 -5.16 -0.02
N LYS A 674 9.77 -6.07 0.60
CA LYS A 674 8.34 -5.90 0.87
C LYS A 674 8.07 -5.83 2.36
N ILE A 675 7.08 -5.04 2.75
CA ILE A 675 6.60 -4.93 4.12
C ILE A 675 5.14 -5.36 4.15
N GLN A 676 4.82 -6.26 5.07
CA GLN A 676 3.45 -6.60 5.43
C GLN A 676 2.95 -5.58 6.46
N ILE A 677 1.77 -5.03 6.20
CA ILE A 677 1.15 -3.98 7.01
C ILE A 677 -0.21 -4.50 7.46
N LYS A 678 -0.47 -4.42 8.77
CA LYS A 678 -1.78 -4.72 9.36
C LYS A 678 -2.28 -3.54 10.19
N VAL A 679 -3.47 -3.03 9.88
CA VAL A 679 -4.13 -1.93 10.60
C VAL A 679 -5.41 -2.42 11.25
N ILE A 680 -5.58 -2.13 12.54
CA ILE A 680 -6.70 -2.58 13.37
C ILE A 680 -7.28 -1.40 14.13
N ASP A 681 -8.60 -1.24 14.07
CA ASP A 681 -9.38 -0.27 14.87
C ASP A 681 -10.49 -0.95 15.71
N TYR A 682 -10.43 -2.28 15.83
CA TYR A 682 -11.36 -3.14 16.57
C TYR A 682 -12.80 -3.28 16.04
N ILE A 683 -13.33 -2.27 15.35
CA ILE A 683 -14.71 -2.28 14.86
C ILE A 683 -14.81 -2.71 13.39
N ASN A 684 -13.81 -2.41 12.56
CA ASN A 684 -13.75 -2.83 11.16
C ASN A 684 -13.09 -4.20 11.02
N TYR A 685 -13.15 -4.77 9.81
CA TYR A 685 -12.24 -5.85 9.46
C TYR A 685 -10.82 -5.28 9.31
N ASP A 686 -9.84 -6.01 9.87
CA ASP A 686 -8.44 -5.64 9.78
C ASP A 686 -8.02 -5.43 8.31
N ILE A 687 -7.28 -4.35 8.06
CA ILE A 687 -6.64 -4.14 6.76
C ILE A 687 -5.31 -4.86 6.78
N GLU A 688 -5.10 -5.83 5.88
CA GLU A 688 -3.83 -6.53 5.69
C GLU A 688 -3.36 -6.34 4.25
N THR A 689 -2.18 -5.72 4.09
CA THR A 689 -1.59 -5.42 2.77
C THR A 689 -0.12 -5.80 2.74
N VAL A 690 0.43 -6.04 1.55
CA VAL A 690 1.87 -6.26 1.34
C VAL A 690 2.33 -5.28 0.28
N GLU A 691 3.18 -4.34 0.69
CA GLU A 691 3.61 -3.23 -0.15
C GLU A 691 5.12 -3.24 -0.33
N ARG A 692 5.60 -2.66 -1.43
CA ARG A 692 7.05 -2.48 -1.65
C ARG A 692 7.55 -1.34 -0.78
N LEU A 693 8.71 -1.53 -0.15
CA LEU A 693 9.28 -0.55 0.77
C LEU A 693 9.50 0.82 0.11
N GLN A 694 9.89 0.86 -1.16
CA GLN A 694 10.04 2.10 -1.93
C GLN A 694 8.76 2.95 -2.03
N ASP A 695 7.58 2.32 -1.92
CA ASP A 695 6.29 2.99 -2.06
C ASP A 695 5.79 3.54 -0.69
N LEU A 696 6.45 3.18 0.42
CA LEU A 696 6.07 3.54 1.79
C LEU A 696 6.79 4.79 2.28
N GLN A 697 6.09 5.92 2.25
CA GLN A 697 6.68 7.22 2.60
C GLN A 697 6.80 7.48 4.10
N PHE A 698 6.08 6.72 4.92
CA PHE A 698 6.16 6.80 6.38
C PHE A 698 7.28 5.94 6.97
N ILE A 699 8.15 5.35 6.14
CA ILE A 699 9.34 4.61 6.59
C ILE A 699 10.59 5.45 6.30
N ASN A 700 11.35 5.74 7.34
CA ASN A 700 12.63 6.42 7.25
C ASN A 700 13.76 5.40 7.32
N LEU A 701 14.56 5.28 6.26
CA LEU A 701 15.69 4.37 6.24
C LEU A 701 16.85 4.88 7.11
N ASN A 702 17.41 3.98 7.90
CA ASN A 702 18.66 4.21 8.62
C ASN A 702 19.81 4.42 7.63
N GLN A 703 20.62 5.46 7.84
CA GLN A 703 21.83 5.65 7.07
C GLN A 703 22.90 4.67 7.57
N PRO A 704 23.47 3.81 6.70
CA PRO A 704 24.42 2.81 7.17
C PRO A 704 25.71 3.47 7.66
N VAL A 705 26.32 2.90 8.70
CA VAL A 705 27.68 3.25 9.12
C VAL A 705 28.62 3.06 7.93
N ARG A 706 29.45 4.06 7.63
CA ARG A 706 30.39 4.03 6.50
C ARG A 706 31.79 4.38 6.95
N LEU A 707 32.77 3.86 6.22
CA LEU A 707 34.13 4.35 6.32
C LEU A 707 34.25 5.73 5.69
N ASN A 708 35.06 6.57 6.30
CA ASN A 708 35.43 7.86 5.72
C ASN A 708 36.29 7.64 4.47
N PRO A 709 35.84 8.13 3.30
CA PRO A 709 36.59 7.96 2.05
C PRO A 709 37.91 8.75 2.02
N GLU A 710 38.04 9.81 2.82
CA GLU A 710 39.23 10.67 2.84
C GLU A 710 40.27 10.25 3.87
N LEU A 711 39.88 9.46 4.88
CA LEU A 711 40.74 9.05 5.99
C LEU A 711 40.35 7.67 6.51
N ASN A 712 41.11 6.65 6.10
CA ASN A 712 40.96 5.30 6.62
C ASN A 712 41.76 5.06 7.91
N LEU A 713 41.51 3.92 8.56
CA LEU A 713 42.09 3.59 9.86
C LEU A 713 43.62 3.50 9.80
N GLN A 714 44.17 2.89 8.74
CA GLN A 714 45.61 2.78 8.52
C GLN A 714 46.27 4.15 8.30
N GLN A 715 45.64 5.04 7.54
CA GLN A 715 46.13 6.40 7.31
C GLN A 715 46.13 7.21 8.60
N SER A 716 45.08 7.09 9.43
CA SER A 716 45.04 7.72 10.75
C SER A 716 46.15 7.20 11.66
N PHE A 717 46.41 5.89 11.62
CA PHE A 717 47.51 5.29 12.39
C PHE A 717 48.87 5.80 11.93
N ASN A 718 49.11 5.85 10.62
CA ASN A 718 50.38 6.29 10.05
C ASN A 718 50.70 7.77 10.35
N LYS A 719 49.68 8.62 10.61
CA LYS A 719 49.88 10.00 11.07
C LYS A 719 50.53 10.05 12.47
N GLN A 720 50.19 9.14 13.37
CA GLN A 720 50.78 9.07 14.71
C GLN A 720 52.08 8.24 14.72
N TYR A 721 52.11 7.15 13.95
CA TYR A 721 53.24 6.22 13.88
C TYR A 721 53.73 6.12 12.43
N ASN A 722 54.79 6.87 12.11
CA ASN A 722 55.34 6.91 10.74
C ASN A 722 55.60 5.49 10.19
N GLU A 723 55.12 5.24 8.97
CA GLU A 723 55.11 3.94 8.27
C GLU A 723 54.41 2.79 9.02
N GLY A 724 53.57 3.10 10.01
CA GLY A 724 52.92 2.09 10.86
C GLY A 724 53.89 1.36 11.79
N LYS A 725 55.08 1.93 12.02
CA LYS A 725 56.17 1.28 12.77
C LYS A 725 56.24 1.76 14.22
N ILE A 726 56.23 0.82 15.16
CA ILE A 726 56.28 1.09 16.61
C ILE A 726 57.54 0.50 17.26
N TYR A 727 57.90 1.03 18.44
CA TYR A 727 59.07 0.61 19.23
C TYR A 727 58.76 -0.61 20.09
N ILE A 728 59.70 -1.55 20.18
CA ILE A 728 59.70 -2.58 21.23
C ILE A 728 60.03 -1.94 22.60
N LEU A 729 59.54 -2.53 23.69
CA LEU A 729 59.82 -2.14 25.08
C LEU A 729 59.31 -0.75 25.50
N GLU A 730 58.60 -0.03 24.64
CA GLU A 730 57.94 1.24 24.98
C GLU A 730 56.41 1.07 25.04
N GLN A 731 55.72 1.90 25.81
CA GLN A 731 54.26 1.89 25.85
C GLN A 731 53.68 2.35 24.50
N PHE A 732 52.84 1.50 23.92
CA PHE A 732 52.06 1.74 22.72
C PHE A 732 50.64 2.18 23.09
N SER A 733 50.15 3.21 22.39
CA SER A 733 48.80 3.74 22.60
C SER A 733 48.28 4.40 21.32
N PHE A 734 47.27 3.81 20.70
CA PHE A 734 46.60 4.37 19.52
C PHE A 734 45.11 4.53 19.77
N GLN A 735 44.59 5.76 19.64
CA GLN A 735 43.16 6.03 19.74
C GLN A 735 42.56 6.22 18.34
N ILE A 736 41.47 5.51 18.08
CA ILE A 736 40.71 5.61 16.83
C ILE A 736 40.01 6.97 16.82
N GLY A 737 40.26 7.76 15.77
CA GLY A 737 39.64 9.07 15.59
C GLY A 737 38.14 8.98 15.32
N ASN A 738 37.38 9.99 15.79
CA ASN A 738 35.91 10.06 15.64
C ASN A 738 35.44 10.14 14.19
N THR A 739 36.33 10.44 13.25
CA THR A 739 35.99 10.69 11.85
C THR A 739 36.25 9.49 10.94
N ILE A 740 36.74 8.36 11.45
CA ILE A 740 37.09 7.19 10.63
C ILE A 740 35.82 6.40 10.24
N PHE A 741 34.95 6.17 11.23
CA PHE A 741 33.64 5.58 11.03
C PHE A 741 32.61 6.71 11.13
N ILE A 742 31.86 6.91 10.06
CA ILE A 742 30.89 7.99 9.93
C ILE A 742 29.49 7.39 10.02
N ASP A 743 28.72 7.97 10.94
CA ASP A 743 27.28 7.81 11.01
C ASP A 743 26.64 9.17 10.69
N LYS A 744 25.71 9.18 9.74
CA LYS A 744 24.99 10.42 9.35
C LYS A 744 23.75 10.68 10.20
N ASP A 745 23.20 9.64 10.80
CA ASP A 745 22.06 9.73 11.72
C ASP A 745 22.51 10.14 13.14
N ASN A 746 23.84 10.25 13.35
CA ASN A 746 24.48 10.72 14.59
C ASN A 746 24.24 9.77 15.78
N ASP A 747 24.02 8.49 15.50
CA ASP A 747 23.85 7.45 16.52
C ASP A 747 25.17 7.16 17.27
N GLN A 748 25.04 6.59 18.47
CA GLN A 748 26.19 6.24 19.29
C GLN A 748 26.84 4.94 18.77
N LEU A 749 27.98 5.08 18.09
CA LEU A 749 28.75 3.94 17.58
C LEU A 749 29.43 3.14 18.70
N THR A 750 29.29 1.82 18.62
CA THR A 750 30.04 0.83 19.41
C THR A 750 31.17 0.25 18.57
N PHE A 751 32.24 -0.21 19.22
CA PHE A 751 33.44 -0.68 18.55
C PHE A 751 33.86 -2.04 19.09
N SER A 752 34.28 -2.93 18.19
CA SER A 752 34.95 -4.18 18.53
C SER A 752 36.18 -4.37 17.65
N ALA A 753 37.12 -5.19 18.11
CA ALA A 753 38.34 -5.47 17.38
C ALA A 753 38.65 -6.96 17.42
N LYS A 754 39.12 -7.47 16.27
CA LYS A 754 39.57 -8.85 16.10
C LYS A 754 40.98 -8.87 15.54
N ILE A 755 41.73 -9.93 15.84
CA ILE A 755 43.12 -10.13 15.41
C ILE A 755 43.21 -11.25 14.36
N TYR A 756 44.10 -11.08 13.39
CA TYR A 756 44.46 -12.15 12.46
C TYR A 756 45.60 -12.99 13.01
N ILE A 757 45.34 -14.29 13.16
CA ILE A 757 46.33 -15.32 13.50
C ILE A 757 46.17 -16.44 12.45
N ASP A 758 47.24 -16.84 11.77
CA ASP A 758 47.22 -17.87 10.72
C ASP A 758 46.12 -17.68 9.64
N ASN A 759 45.97 -16.44 9.15
CA ASN A 759 44.94 -16.05 8.17
C ASN A 759 43.47 -16.23 8.62
N LYS A 760 43.21 -16.46 9.91
CA LYS A 760 41.86 -16.51 10.49
C LYS A 760 41.65 -15.40 11.53
N LEU A 761 40.40 -14.95 11.66
CA LEU A 761 39.99 -13.91 12.60
C LEU A 761 39.64 -14.52 13.95
N TYR A 762 40.25 -14.01 15.01
CA TYR A 762 39.97 -14.37 16.40
C TYR A 762 39.70 -13.11 17.23
N ASP A 763 39.01 -13.27 18.35
CA ASP A 763 38.98 -12.21 19.37
C ASP A 763 40.39 -12.03 19.95
N ILE A 764 40.72 -10.81 20.35
CA ILE A 764 42.04 -10.50 20.91
C ILE A 764 42.22 -11.27 22.23
N PRO A 765 43.21 -12.17 22.35
CA PRO A 765 43.42 -12.93 23.58
C PRO A 765 43.70 -12.01 24.77
N VAL A 766 43.17 -12.37 25.95
CA VAL A 766 43.33 -11.55 27.18
C VAL A 766 44.81 -11.39 27.57
N ASP A 767 45.63 -12.41 27.30
CA ASP A 767 47.08 -12.40 27.59
C ASP A 767 47.91 -11.77 26.45
N PHE A 768 47.29 -11.30 25.38
CA PHE A 768 48.00 -10.66 24.28
C PHE A 768 48.53 -9.29 24.72
N TRP A 769 49.75 -8.93 24.32
CA TRP A 769 50.39 -7.68 24.77
C TRP A 769 49.61 -6.42 24.34
N LEU A 770 48.78 -6.54 23.30
CA LEU A 770 47.97 -5.46 22.74
C LEU A 770 46.49 -5.67 23.06
N GLN A 771 45.89 -4.76 23.82
CA GLN A 771 44.49 -4.81 24.25
C GLN A 771 43.68 -3.69 23.60
N PHE A 772 42.42 -3.98 23.25
CA PHE A 772 41.46 -2.99 22.76
C PHE A 772 40.50 -2.59 23.88
N GLN A 773 40.31 -1.29 24.07
CA GLN A 773 39.37 -0.69 25.00
C GLN A 773 38.21 -0.08 24.21
N PRO A 774 37.06 -0.79 24.06
CA PRO A 774 35.94 -0.35 23.22
C PRO A 774 35.40 1.04 23.55
N ASN A 775 35.22 1.34 24.84
CA ASN A 775 34.62 2.60 25.30
C ASN A 775 35.53 3.81 25.02
N GLU A 776 36.84 3.63 25.09
CA GLU A 776 37.84 4.67 24.79
C GLU A 776 38.23 4.70 23.30
N ARG A 777 37.84 3.65 22.56
CA ARG A 777 38.22 3.35 21.17
C ARG A 777 39.75 3.33 21.01
N LYS A 778 40.41 2.67 21.96
CA LYS A 778 41.86 2.79 22.14
C LYS A 778 42.52 1.43 22.18
N PHE A 779 43.63 1.29 21.46
CA PHE A 779 44.56 0.18 21.61
C PHE A 779 45.69 0.59 22.54
N VAL A 780 45.99 -0.24 23.52
CA VAL A 780 47.08 -0.05 24.49
C VAL A 780 47.88 -1.33 24.65
N GLY A 781 49.19 -1.21 24.83
CA GLY A 781 50.04 -2.37 25.04
C GLY A 781 51.51 -1.99 25.16
N GLN A 782 52.37 -2.96 25.46
CA GLN A 782 53.82 -2.79 25.40
C GLN A 782 54.42 -4.01 24.69
N PRO A 783 54.85 -3.89 23.41
CA PRO A 783 55.43 -5.01 22.70
C PRO A 783 56.77 -5.40 23.33
N SER A 784 56.98 -6.69 23.56
CA SER A 784 58.24 -7.20 24.12
C SER A 784 59.28 -7.42 23.01
N LEU A 785 60.42 -8.02 23.37
CA LEU A 785 61.46 -8.39 22.42
C LEU A 785 61.01 -9.50 21.44
N GLN A 786 60.07 -10.35 21.83
CA GLN A 786 59.59 -11.47 21.01
C GLN A 786 58.81 -11.00 19.78
N GLU A 787 58.21 -9.81 19.88
CA GLU A 787 57.41 -9.20 18.84
C GLU A 787 58.24 -8.40 17.83
N TYR A 788 59.56 -8.29 18.02
CA TYR A 788 60.42 -7.60 17.07
C TYR A 788 60.36 -8.26 15.67
N ASN A 789 60.16 -7.44 14.64
CA ASN A 789 59.87 -7.80 13.26
C ASN A 789 58.55 -8.54 13.00
N GLN A 790 57.59 -8.50 13.93
CA GLN A 790 56.25 -9.01 13.69
C GLN A 790 55.33 -7.96 13.05
N ILE A 791 54.37 -8.46 12.26
CA ILE A 791 53.29 -7.68 11.65
C ILE A 791 51.97 -8.15 12.26
N ILE A 792 51.27 -7.24 12.92
CA ILE A 792 49.97 -7.52 13.53
C ILE A 792 48.89 -6.91 12.65
N LYS A 793 47.92 -7.71 12.22
CA LYS A 793 46.77 -7.26 11.45
C LYS A 793 45.49 -7.40 12.28
N LEU A 794 44.77 -6.31 12.40
CA LEU A 794 43.55 -6.18 13.18
C LEU A 794 42.38 -5.81 12.25
N LEU A 795 41.19 -6.31 12.56
CA LEU A 795 39.93 -5.87 11.97
C LEU A 795 39.13 -5.13 13.04
N ILE A 796 38.83 -3.87 12.79
CA ILE A 796 38.01 -3.06 13.68
C ILE A 796 36.62 -2.99 13.06
N ILE A 797 35.60 -3.32 13.84
CA ILE A 797 34.20 -3.27 13.43
C ILE A 797 33.51 -2.20 14.27
N SER A 798 32.82 -1.28 13.60
CA SER A 798 31.98 -0.26 14.23
C SER A 798 30.53 -0.48 13.83
N THR A 799 29.63 -0.37 14.80
CA THR A 799 28.18 -0.58 14.59
C THR A 799 27.34 0.38 15.43
N ASP A 800 26.25 0.85 14.85
CA ASP A 800 25.13 1.59 15.47
C ASP A 800 24.11 0.63 16.13
N GLY A 801 24.35 -0.69 16.11
CA GLY A 801 23.44 -1.74 16.55
C GLY A 801 22.58 -2.35 15.43
N TYR A 802 22.57 -1.75 14.23
CA TYR A 802 21.74 -2.14 13.10
C TYR A 802 22.54 -2.39 11.81
N THR A 803 23.54 -1.56 11.54
CA THR A 803 24.48 -1.62 10.42
C THR A 803 25.91 -1.63 10.93
N GLU A 804 26.85 -2.15 10.13
CA GLU A 804 28.25 -2.24 10.51
C GLU A 804 29.17 -1.81 9.37
N ALA A 805 30.28 -1.17 9.74
CA ALA A 805 31.42 -0.93 8.87
C ALA A 805 32.67 -1.48 9.54
N SER A 806 33.62 -1.95 8.74
CA SER A 806 34.87 -2.46 9.27
C SER A 806 36.05 -2.03 8.42
N ASP A 807 37.18 -1.80 9.07
CA ASP A 807 38.45 -1.46 8.41
C ASP A 807 39.60 -2.23 9.07
N TYR A 808 40.69 -2.39 8.32
CA TYR A 808 41.87 -3.09 8.78
C TYR A 808 42.93 -2.12 9.31
N LEU A 809 43.63 -2.56 10.36
CA LEU A 809 44.79 -1.87 10.92
C LEU A 809 45.98 -2.84 10.97
N GLN A 810 47.09 -2.41 10.37
CA GLN A 810 48.35 -3.13 10.36
C GLN A 810 49.39 -2.36 11.18
N ILE A 811 49.97 -3.06 12.17
CA ILE A 811 50.99 -2.54 13.08
C ILE A 811 52.28 -3.32 12.82
N ILE A 812 53.38 -2.61 12.58
CA ILE A 812 54.70 -3.20 12.33
C ILE A 812 55.61 -2.92 13.53
N VAL A 813 55.97 -3.96 14.27
CA VAL A 813 56.85 -3.83 15.42
C VAL A 813 58.30 -3.95 14.95
N SER A 814 58.95 -2.84 14.64
CA SER A 814 60.29 -2.86 13.98
C SER A 814 61.26 -1.78 14.44
N LYS A 815 60.86 -0.88 15.36
CA LYS A 815 61.77 0.13 15.89
C LYS A 815 62.36 -0.34 17.22
N ILE A 816 63.64 -0.02 17.45
CA ILE A 816 64.36 -0.32 18.69
C ILE A 816 64.65 1.00 19.40
N PRO A 817 64.30 1.16 20.69
CA PRO A 817 64.62 2.36 21.45
C PRO A 817 66.12 2.62 21.50
N PHE A 818 66.52 3.88 21.34
CA PHE A 818 67.93 4.27 21.42
C PHE A 818 68.56 3.94 22.79
N THR A 819 67.77 4.02 23.86
CA THR A 819 68.18 3.62 25.21
C THR A 819 68.58 2.16 25.26
N TYR A 820 67.85 1.26 24.60
CA TYR A 820 68.18 -0.17 24.51
C TYR A 820 69.48 -0.42 23.73
N ILE A 821 69.72 0.36 22.67
CA ILE A 821 70.97 0.32 21.91
C ILE A 821 72.15 0.74 22.80
N ILE A 822 71.98 1.78 23.64
CA ILE A 822 73.02 2.23 24.59
C ILE A 822 73.31 1.15 25.64
N THR A 823 72.29 0.52 26.23
CA THR A 823 72.52 -0.55 27.22
C THR A 823 73.29 -1.72 26.61
N MET A 824 72.97 -2.13 25.38
CA MET A 824 73.75 -3.14 24.66
C MET A 824 75.20 -2.67 24.42
N ALA A 825 75.40 -1.40 24.01
CA ALA A 825 76.74 -0.85 23.80
C ALA A 825 77.57 -0.83 25.08
N VAL A 826 76.99 -0.47 26.23
CA VAL A 826 77.66 -0.47 27.54
C VAL A 826 77.98 -1.90 28.00
N GLN A 827 77.07 -2.86 27.80
CA GLN A 827 77.30 -4.27 28.16
C GLN A 827 78.43 -4.91 27.33
N ILE A 828 78.60 -4.50 26.07
CA ILE A 828 79.66 -5.01 25.19
C ILE A 828 80.99 -4.27 25.40
N LEU A 829 80.96 -2.94 25.53
CA LEU A 829 82.18 -2.12 25.64
C LEU A 829 82.77 -2.10 27.06
N GLY A 830 81.93 -2.20 28.09
CA GLY A 830 82.35 -2.17 29.50
C GLY A 830 83.42 -3.23 29.86
N PRO A 831 83.21 -4.51 29.52
CA PRO A 831 84.21 -5.56 29.74
C PRO A 831 85.51 -5.32 28.99
N ILE A 832 85.42 -4.83 27.75
CA ILE A 832 86.59 -4.56 26.89
C ILE A 832 87.44 -3.44 27.49
N VAL A 833 86.83 -2.33 27.91
CA VAL A 833 87.53 -1.20 28.55
C VAL A 833 88.12 -1.59 29.91
N GLY A 834 87.43 -2.45 30.68
CA GLY A 834 87.94 -2.97 31.95
C GLY A 834 89.22 -3.80 31.81
N VAL A 835 89.29 -4.67 30.79
CA VAL A 835 90.48 -5.49 30.51
C VAL A 835 91.67 -4.63 30.06
N PHE A 836 91.44 -3.65 29.18
CA PHE A 836 92.51 -2.71 28.76
C PHE A 836 92.95 -1.77 29.90
N GLY A 837 92.04 -1.39 30.80
CA GLY A 837 92.35 -0.61 32.00
C GLY A 837 93.27 -1.35 32.98
N LEU A 838 92.98 -2.63 33.27
CA LEU A 838 93.82 -3.47 34.13
C LEU A 838 95.24 -3.66 33.57
N TRP A 839 95.40 -3.74 32.25
CA TRP A 839 96.71 -3.89 31.61
C TRP A 839 97.56 -2.62 31.66
N LYS A 840 96.93 -1.44 31.56
CA LYS A 840 97.58 -0.12 31.60
C LYS A 840 98.07 0.26 33.01
N TYR A 841 97.32 -0.08 34.06
CA TYR A 841 97.63 0.29 35.45
C TYR A 841 98.28 -0.82 36.28
N ARG A 842 98.81 -1.86 35.63
CA ARG A 842 99.48 -3.00 36.30
C ARG A 842 100.58 -2.59 37.29
N PHE A 843 101.24 -1.45 37.08
CA PHE A 843 102.29 -0.94 37.96
C PHE A 843 101.78 -0.49 39.34
N ILE A 844 100.52 -0.08 39.48
CA ILE A 844 99.94 0.35 40.77
C ILE A 844 99.71 -0.87 41.66
N ILE A 845 99.18 -1.96 41.08
CA ILE A 845 99.00 -3.24 41.79
C ILE A 845 100.38 -3.81 42.18
N TYR A 846 101.38 -3.68 41.30
CA TYR A 846 102.77 -4.08 41.57
C TYR A 846 103.41 -3.27 42.72
N ASN A 847 103.24 -1.94 42.73
CA ASN A 847 103.81 -1.05 43.74
C ASN A 847 103.15 -1.16 45.13
N ILE A 848 101.86 -1.54 45.20
CA ILE A 848 101.20 -1.85 46.47
C ILE A 848 101.76 -3.14 47.09
N MET A 849 102.12 -4.12 46.24
CA MET A 849 102.57 -5.44 46.68
C MET A 849 104.04 -5.44 47.18
N TYR A 850 104.89 -4.52 46.72
CA TYR A 850 106.34 -4.45 47.05
C TYR A 850 106.77 -3.21 47.84
N ARG A 851 105.85 -2.63 48.62
CA ARG A 851 106.00 -1.32 49.30
C ARG A 851 107.14 -1.20 50.34
N LYS A 852 107.75 -2.30 50.79
CA LYS A 852 108.79 -2.31 51.85
C LYS A 852 110.24 -2.28 51.36
N ASN A 853 110.52 -2.44 50.06
CA ASN A 853 111.89 -2.70 49.59
C ASN A 853 112.58 -1.55 48.82
N PHE A 854 111.91 -0.42 48.55
CA PHE A 854 112.43 0.58 47.59
C PHE A 854 112.20 2.07 47.96
N PHE A 855 112.20 2.43 49.25
CA PHE A 855 112.32 3.84 49.65
C PHE A 855 113.67 4.08 50.32
N TYR A 856 114.57 4.78 49.63
CA TYR A 856 115.72 5.45 50.25
C TYR A 856 115.80 6.90 49.77
N SER A 857 115.85 7.78 50.79
CA SER A 857 116.19 9.21 50.84
C SER A 857 115.30 10.26 50.15
N ASP A 858 114.84 11.21 50.98
CA ASP A 858 114.34 12.53 50.61
C ASP A 858 115.47 13.39 50.01
N GLU A 859 115.29 13.86 48.77
CA GLU A 859 116.18 14.84 48.15
C GLU A 859 115.46 16.17 47.92
N ILE A 860 116.11 17.24 48.38
CA ILE A 860 115.71 18.66 48.28
C ILE A 860 116.36 19.24 47.02
N ALA A 861 115.56 19.76 46.08
CA ALA A 861 116.06 20.41 44.86
C ALA A 861 116.01 21.96 44.97
N TYR A 862 117.14 22.61 44.70
CA TYR A 862 117.29 24.06 44.59
C TYR A 862 117.26 24.52 43.11
N GLU A 863 116.52 25.60 42.82
CA GLU A 863 116.40 26.27 41.51
C GLU A 863 117.55 27.26 41.26
N ALA A 864 118.05 27.35 40.01
CA ALA A 864 118.97 28.40 39.56
C ALA A 864 118.49 29.06 38.25
N TYR A 865 118.57 30.40 38.23
CA TYR A 865 117.99 31.35 37.27
C TYR A 865 118.99 31.79 36.18
N GLY A 866 118.52 32.03 34.95
CA GLY A 866 119.25 32.73 33.88
C GLY A 866 118.31 33.62 33.06
N PHE A 867 118.68 34.90 32.87
CA PHE A 867 117.88 35.96 32.23
C PHE A 867 118.39 36.29 30.81
N THR A 868 117.49 36.69 29.91
CA THR A 868 117.83 37.49 28.71
C THR A 868 117.12 38.84 28.71
N PRO A 869 117.78 39.92 28.25
CA PRO A 869 117.31 41.29 28.43
C PRO A 869 116.53 41.77 27.19
N GLU A 870 115.20 41.83 27.26
CA GLU A 870 114.39 42.77 26.45
C GLU A 870 112.96 42.92 27.04
N LYS A 871 112.58 44.19 27.26
CA LYS A 871 111.36 44.76 27.88
C LYS A 871 110.07 44.44 27.08
N LEU A 872 108.81 44.54 27.53
CA LEU A 872 108.12 45.01 28.75
C LEU A 872 106.68 44.43 28.70
N GLY A 873 106.27 43.64 29.70
CA GLY A 873 104.89 43.15 29.89
C GLY A 873 104.80 42.29 31.16
N ILE A 874 103.73 42.41 31.95
CA ILE A 874 103.65 42.12 33.42
C ILE A 874 103.87 40.64 33.84
N ILE A 875 104.22 39.70 32.95
CA ILE A 875 104.56 38.31 33.33
C ILE A 875 105.70 37.77 32.45
N ASN A 876 106.93 37.71 32.98
CA ASN A 876 108.05 37.04 32.31
C ASN A 876 107.94 35.51 32.51
N LYS A 877 107.91 34.76 31.39
CA LYS A 877 107.92 33.29 31.36
C LYS A 877 109.35 32.77 31.27
N ASN A 878 109.77 31.97 32.26
CA ASN A 878 111.03 31.23 32.25
C ASN A 878 110.98 30.07 31.25
N LYS A 879 112.10 29.80 30.55
CA LYS A 879 112.29 28.59 29.72
C LYS A 879 113.72 28.07 29.85
N GLY A 880 113.84 26.87 30.42
CA GLY A 880 115.05 26.04 30.49
C GLY A 880 114.64 24.70 31.08
N GLU A 881 115.13 23.59 30.51
CA GLU A 881 114.74 22.25 30.96
C GLU A 881 115.97 21.52 31.52
N CYS A 882 115.88 21.06 32.77
CA CYS A 882 116.94 20.30 33.42
C CYS A 882 116.75 18.78 33.19
N ILE A 883 117.84 18.04 33.04
CA ILE A 883 117.89 16.58 33.15
C ILE A 883 118.63 16.30 34.46
N HIS A 884 117.94 15.76 35.45
CA HIS A 884 118.53 15.45 36.75
C HIS A 884 119.21 14.07 36.68
N GLU A 885 120.38 14.02 36.04
CA GLU A 885 121.20 12.82 35.92
C GLU A 885 122.69 13.17 35.99
N SER A 886 123.51 12.29 36.57
CA SER A 886 124.95 12.55 36.69
C SER A 886 125.59 12.51 35.31
N TYR A 887 126.47 13.48 35.01
CA TYR A 887 127.04 13.64 33.66
C TYR A 887 127.78 12.39 33.17
N ASN A 888 128.38 11.62 34.08
CA ASN A 888 129.05 10.36 33.77
C ASN A 888 128.08 9.28 33.24
N ASN A 889 126.79 9.38 33.57
CA ASN A 889 125.79 8.39 33.19
C ASN A 889 125.16 8.67 31.82
N ILE A 890 125.54 9.72 31.09
CA ILE A 890 125.04 9.99 29.73
C ILE A 890 125.95 9.30 28.71
N GLN A 891 125.47 8.21 28.11
CA GLN A 891 126.28 7.37 27.23
C GLN A 891 126.36 7.88 25.79
N GLN A 892 125.23 8.34 25.23
CA GLN A 892 125.16 8.73 23.81
C GLN A 892 123.94 9.60 23.48
N VAL A 893 124.09 10.48 22.49
CA VAL A 893 122.98 11.21 21.86
C VAL A 893 122.81 10.71 20.43
N ARG A 894 121.60 10.28 20.05
CA ARG A 894 121.29 9.76 18.71
C ARG A 894 120.25 10.62 17.99
N PHE A 895 120.35 10.68 16.67
CA PHE A 895 119.48 11.44 15.79
C PHE A 895 118.73 10.51 14.83
N TYR A 896 117.48 10.83 14.53
CA TYR A 896 116.61 10.03 13.66
C TYR A 896 115.87 10.91 12.64
N THR A 897 115.73 10.43 11.39
CA THR A 897 114.90 11.07 10.35
C THR A 897 113.66 10.26 10.05
N LYS A 898 112.58 10.96 9.72
CA LYS A 898 111.29 10.35 9.32
C LYS A 898 111.37 9.72 7.93
N GLN A 899 110.89 8.48 7.75
CA GLN A 899 110.82 7.85 6.42
C GLN A 899 109.72 8.47 5.56
N GLN A 900 110.01 8.79 4.29
CA GLN A 900 108.98 9.16 3.30
C GLN A 900 108.26 7.89 2.82
N GLN A 901 106.96 7.76 3.10
CA GLN A 901 106.14 6.63 2.64
C GLN A 901 104.87 7.12 1.92
N THR A 902 104.57 6.49 0.79
CA THR A 902 103.72 6.98 -0.32
C THR A 902 102.28 6.46 -0.34
N SER A 903 101.76 5.83 0.71
CA SER A 903 100.34 5.41 0.76
C SER A 903 99.72 5.45 2.17
N ASN A 904 98.42 5.74 2.24
CA ASN A 904 97.69 6.07 3.48
C ASN A 904 96.89 4.84 3.98
N SER A 905 97.58 3.75 4.34
CA SER A 905 96.96 2.52 4.83
C SER A 905 96.82 2.50 6.37
N LEU A 906 95.90 1.67 6.90
CA LEU A 906 95.67 1.51 8.34
C LEU A 906 96.93 1.03 9.09
N ILE A 907 97.76 0.22 8.43
CA ILE A 907 99.05 -0.28 8.95
C ILE A 907 100.02 0.90 9.21
N ASN A 908 99.99 1.93 8.37
CA ASN A 908 100.86 3.11 8.51
C ASN A 908 100.44 4.02 9.68
N LYS A 909 99.16 4.00 10.08
CA LYS A 909 98.69 4.68 11.31
C LYS A 909 99.21 3.99 12.58
N ILE A 910 99.32 2.66 12.55
CA ILE A 910 99.89 1.88 13.66
C ILE A 910 101.40 2.12 13.76
N HIS A 911 102.13 2.19 12.64
CA HIS A 911 103.56 2.51 12.66
C HIS A 911 103.86 3.90 13.27
N ARG A 912 103.03 4.91 12.97
CA ARG A 912 103.10 6.24 13.61
C ARG A 912 102.78 6.20 15.11
N PHE A 913 101.77 5.44 15.51
CA PHE A 913 101.39 5.31 16.93
C PHE A 913 102.49 4.63 17.76
N LEU A 914 103.24 3.70 17.17
CA LEU A 914 104.36 3.01 17.81
C LEU A 914 105.72 3.74 17.70
N GLY A 915 105.77 4.92 17.04
CA GLY A 915 106.99 5.72 16.88
C GLY A 915 108.09 5.04 16.04
N SER A 916 107.71 4.10 15.18
CA SER A 916 108.60 3.28 14.33
C SER A 916 108.82 3.87 12.92
N ASP A 917 108.29 5.06 12.68
CA ASP A 917 108.35 5.85 11.44
C ASP A 917 109.63 6.70 11.31
N TYR A 918 110.55 6.59 12.28
CA TYR A 918 111.84 7.28 12.32
C TYR A 918 113.01 6.29 12.29
N GLN A 919 113.94 6.50 11.37
CA GLN A 919 115.17 5.70 11.20
C GLN A 919 116.38 6.47 11.69
N GLN A 920 117.31 5.79 12.39
CA GLN A 920 118.51 6.43 12.92
C GLN A 920 119.43 6.93 11.79
N ILE A 921 119.93 8.15 11.93
CA ILE A 921 120.86 8.77 10.99
C ILE A 921 122.26 8.20 11.27
N GLY A 922 122.82 7.48 10.29
CA GLY A 922 124.20 6.96 10.34
C GLY A 922 124.31 5.48 10.75
N LEU A 923 124.39 4.59 9.76
CA LEU A 923 124.80 3.17 9.92
C LEU A 923 126.19 2.91 9.31
N SER A 924 126.87 3.94 8.79
CA SER A 924 128.29 3.88 8.39
C SER A 924 129.16 4.48 9.49
N ASN A 925 130.22 3.77 9.89
CA ASN A 925 131.03 4.05 11.09
C ASN A 925 131.68 5.45 11.21
N ASN A 926 131.55 6.32 10.20
CA ASN A 926 132.24 7.62 10.15
C ASN A 926 131.33 8.86 10.26
N GLN A 927 130.03 8.72 10.58
CA GLN A 927 129.17 9.88 10.82
C GLN A 927 128.15 9.65 11.94
N LYS A 928 128.39 10.25 13.13
CA LYS A 928 127.56 10.10 14.34
C LYS A 928 126.55 11.23 14.59
N ILE A 929 126.63 12.34 13.84
CA ILE A 929 125.73 13.50 13.95
C ILE A 929 125.31 13.99 12.55
N PRO A 930 124.14 14.63 12.39
CA PRO A 930 123.70 15.18 11.10
C PRO A 930 124.74 16.17 10.53
N ALA A 931 124.92 16.19 9.20
CA ALA A 931 126.02 16.92 8.55
C ALA A 931 126.05 18.44 8.82
N TRP A 932 124.93 19.03 9.23
CA TRP A 932 124.83 20.46 9.55
C TRP A 932 125.12 20.79 11.03
N PHE A 933 125.23 19.78 11.91
CA PHE A 933 125.76 19.96 13.25
C PHE A 933 127.28 20.03 13.20
N LYS A 934 127.85 21.09 13.79
CA LYS A 934 129.29 21.37 13.82
C LYS A 934 129.98 20.67 15.00
N SER A 935 129.34 20.67 16.17
CA SER A 935 129.77 19.92 17.37
C SER A 935 128.60 19.75 18.36
N ILE A 936 128.71 18.73 19.21
CA ILE A 936 127.92 18.61 20.44
C ILE A 936 128.93 18.66 21.57
N GLU A 937 128.88 19.71 22.38
CA GLU A 937 129.85 19.97 23.44
C GLU A 937 129.14 19.91 24.79
N LEU A 938 129.74 19.17 25.73
CA LEU A 938 129.34 19.20 27.12
C LEU A 938 130.28 20.16 27.85
N LEU A 939 129.80 21.36 28.16
CA LEU A 939 130.58 22.38 28.87
C LEU A 939 129.84 22.75 30.15
N HIS A 940 130.49 22.56 31.30
CA HIS A 940 129.98 22.93 32.63
C HIS A 940 128.56 22.43 32.94
N GLY A 941 128.26 21.17 32.58
CA GLY A 941 126.96 20.56 32.87
C GLY A 941 125.83 20.94 31.90
N VAL A 942 126.11 21.70 30.84
CA VAL A 942 125.16 22.04 29.78
C VAL A 942 125.55 21.33 28.48
N LEU A 943 124.58 20.66 27.87
CA LEU A 943 124.73 19.96 26.60
C LEU A 943 124.40 20.94 25.46
N LEU A 944 125.42 21.47 24.80
CA LEU A 944 125.31 22.49 23.77
C LEU A 944 125.30 21.86 22.37
N PHE A 945 124.25 22.12 21.60
CA PHE A 945 124.11 21.67 20.22
C PHE A 945 124.40 22.85 19.27
N ILE A 946 125.50 22.79 18.51
CA ILE A 946 125.90 23.88 17.59
C ILE A 946 125.82 23.40 16.14
N GLY A 947 125.06 24.10 15.29
CA GLY A 947 124.93 23.78 13.87
C GLY A 947 124.29 24.89 13.04
N LEU A 948 124.51 24.86 11.72
CA LEU A 948 123.92 25.79 10.74
C LEU A 948 123.22 24.96 9.64
N PRO A 949 121.89 24.79 9.68
CA PRO A 949 121.18 23.97 8.70
C PRO A 949 121.20 24.61 7.30
N GLN A 950 121.31 23.79 6.26
CA GLN A 950 121.20 24.20 4.86
C GLN A 950 119.81 23.85 4.30
N ARG A 951 119.47 24.38 3.12
CA ARG A 951 118.18 24.11 2.44
C ARG A 951 117.91 22.61 2.20
N LYS A 952 118.94 21.76 2.11
CA LYS A 952 118.76 20.30 1.96
C LYS A 952 118.33 19.60 3.27
N ASP A 953 118.49 20.28 4.41
CA ASP A 953 118.25 19.72 5.74
C ASP A 953 116.81 20.02 6.24
N ILE A 954 115.94 20.56 5.39
CA ILE A 954 114.53 20.84 5.71
C ILE A 954 113.82 19.54 6.06
N GLY A 955 113.21 19.51 7.23
CA GLY A 955 112.53 18.33 7.75
C GLY A 955 112.60 18.24 9.26
N GLU A 956 112.02 17.16 9.80
CA GLU A 956 111.99 16.85 11.22
C GLU A 956 113.13 15.87 11.56
N ILE A 957 113.96 16.25 12.53
CA ILE A 957 115.01 15.39 13.13
C ILE A 957 114.64 15.14 14.59
N LEU A 958 114.47 13.88 14.97
CA LEU A 958 114.26 13.49 16.36
C LEU A 958 115.60 13.26 17.05
N VAL A 959 115.81 13.90 18.19
CA VAL A 959 117.00 13.75 19.05
C VAL A 959 116.63 12.96 20.28
N ARG A 960 117.45 11.97 20.64
CA ARG A 960 117.31 11.16 21.86
C ARG A 960 118.63 11.11 22.62
N ILE A 961 118.57 11.40 23.92
CA ILE A 961 119.70 11.33 24.85
C ILE A 961 119.52 10.06 25.68
N PHE A 962 120.55 9.22 25.74
CA PHE A 962 120.52 7.94 26.44
C PHE A 962 121.47 7.93 27.64
N ASN A 963 121.09 7.21 28.70
CA ASN A 963 122.00 6.89 29.79
C ASN A 963 122.85 5.63 29.52
N GLU A 964 123.79 5.28 30.40
CA GLU A 964 124.66 4.09 30.32
C GLU A 964 123.89 2.76 30.26
N ASP A 965 122.70 2.69 30.84
CA ASP A 965 121.81 1.52 30.80
C ASP A 965 120.97 1.43 29.51
N GLY A 966 121.08 2.41 28.61
CA GLY A 966 120.34 2.44 27.34
C GLY A 966 118.92 2.99 27.42
N TYR A 967 118.51 3.61 28.54
CA TYR A 967 117.23 4.31 28.66
C TYR A 967 117.30 5.71 28.02
N ILE A 968 116.19 6.15 27.42
CA ILE A 968 116.05 7.51 26.88
C ILE A 968 115.81 8.46 28.04
N LEU A 969 116.83 9.25 28.40
CA LEU A 969 116.73 10.32 29.41
C LEU A 969 115.86 11.48 28.92
N ARG A 970 115.99 11.84 27.64
CA ARG A 970 115.15 12.88 27.01
C ARG A 970 115.05 12.68 25.51
N GLN A 971 113.93 13.09 24.94
CA GLN A 971 113.75 13.19 23.48
C GLN A 971 113.04 14.48 23.09
N PHE A 972 113.44 15.05 21.95
CA PHE A 972 112.79 16.24 21.37
C PHE A 972 113.03 16.30 19.87
N LEU A 973 112.18 17.06 19.16
CA LEU A 973 112.25 17.24 17.71
C LEU A 973 112.90 18.59 17.38
N ILE A 974 113.81 18.56 16.41
CA ILE A 974 114.32 19.75 15.74
C ILE A 974 113.69 19.78 14.36
N VAL A 975 112.93 20.84 14.07
CA VAL A 975 112.30 21.03 12.76
C VAL A 975 113.03 22.13 12.02
N VAL A 976 113.68 21.78 10.92
CA VAL A 976 114.31 22.73 10.01
C VAL A 976 113.27 23.13 8.97
N VAL A 977 112.92 24.42 8.93
CA VAL A 977 111.90 24.98 8.03
C VAL A 977 112.52 26.02 7.10
N ILE A 978 111.98 26.18 5.88
CA ILE A 978 112.32 27.33 5.02
C ILE A 978 111.62 28.56 5.58
N PHE A 979 112.39 29.62 5.82
CA PHE A 979 111.85 30.94 6.13
C PHE A 979 111.32 31.61 4.84
N GLN A 980 110.00 31.77 4.71
CA GLN A 980 109.36 32.56 3.64
C GLN A 980 108.53 33.72 4.24
N PHE A 981 108.72 34.92 3.68
CA PHE A 981 108.17 36.19 4.13
C PHE A 981 106.76 36.46 3.54
N LYS A 982 105.85 36.96 4.40
CA LYS A 982 104.66 37.80 4.12
C LYS A 982 103.40 37.22 3.41
N PHE A 983 102.28 37.36 4.14
CA PHE A 983 101.04 38.09 3.78
C PHE A 983 100.17 37.60 2.60
N LEU A 984 98.95 37.13 2.88
CA LEU A 984 97.67 37.86 2.65
C LEU A 984 96.46 36.91 2.80
N LYS A 985 95.33 37.49 3.27
CA LYS A 985 93.94 36.99 3.24
C LYS A 985 93.61 35.81 4.17
N GLN A 986 92.78 35.90 5.21
CA GLN A 986 91.58 36.72 5.42
C GLN A 986 90.61 36.71 4.22
N LEU A 987 89.38 36.24 4.49
CA LEU A 987 88.16 36.42 3.69
C LEU A 987 87.98 35.46 2.52
N LEU A 988 87.20 34.41 2.80
CA LEU A 988 86.04 33.90 2.07
C LEU A 988 85.59 32.63 2.83
N GLU A 989 84.74 32.77 3.85
CA GLU A 989 83.27 32.71 3.75
C GLU A 989 82.72 31.34 3.32
N TYR A 990 81.88 30.79 4.22
CA TYR A 990 80.57 30.21 3.92
C TYR A 990 80.41 29.39 2.63
N SER A 991 80.41 28.07 2.82
CA SER A 991 79.36 27.16 2.32
C SER A 991 79.23 25.97 3.27
#